data_AF-A0ABD1WBX7-F1
#
_entry.id   AF-A0ABD1WBX7-F1
#
_cell.length_a   1.000
_cell.length_b   1.000
_cell.length_c   1.000
_cell.angle_alpha   90.00
_cell.angle_beta   90.00
_cell.angle_gamma   90.00
#
_symmetry.space_group_name_H-M   'P 1'
#
loop_
_entity.id
_entity.type
_entity.pdbx_description
1 polymer ?
#
loop_
_entity_poly.entity_id
_entity_poly.type
_entity_poly.pdbx_seq_one_letter_code
_entity_poly.pdbx_strand_id
1 'polypeptide(L)'
;MAGREFVQARTKPQMSDKLSNPKLTTTAHGTQPHSYLNDHENVEPFHDDLDQGHTGKDLIASSLPLHPGRGRLTKGDRHFSTDDTGLKKKILATHALEQEDLDVKPVLSIIEDILQLGKPLDTIQGAQVPAHSESYEKSFRSAYNDSEIVKMLAYPINKISCEIICKCSAGEEAQSIAVALLNSLSHYGWDAKVVITLAAFAVSYGEFWLVEHLRTKNQLAKHVAALKDLPETMEQQEVMEKQFKDVVKLLGTVLIATHIIIKFKELPSQYITWESPEMVNATAHIPTTVYWIIRSILACASILLNLVGGGHEYITTTAVSWDILGLENKLSHMADHLQRELEKCNELIEAKKRNDAFAALKKLFETSHIDNMKILRALIHAREDQRPIFDGTRKINEGLEVLRMKYVLLLISDLDLPQEELHILHLIYNQQIMRHEYEVLWLPIVDHATSMSPTQESLFLELRKSMPWYSVEHPSLVDPVAIRYIREIWNFTHMPLLVVLDPQGRVSNVNALPVMWIWGSPAFPFTKQRELALWAESSWNIVLLADSIDPRITEWIKDNKFICLYGGEDIEWIRKFTAAVRTITTALHLPLEMLYVGKSNPKDKVRRCHEIIDRDQLSHTFPLRDYYDYVWFFWVRLASMWNSKLQHGMTVENDKIMQEIMLMLTYDGSEQGWAVFSRGQYEMTKGKGDILLTVLANYDKWGYKVDHPEKFVPVLEEEIAGVHPEHHCNRLILPGSTGYIPERVVCSECGRIMDKYVMYRCCTD
;
A
#
# COMPACT_ATOMS: atom_id res chain seq x y z
N MET A 1 -4.78 32.79 -48.22
CA MET A 1 -4.31 32.67 -49.62
C MET A 1 -3.51 31.38 -49.73
N ALA A 2 -3.96 30.47 -50.61
CA ALA A 2 -3.31 29.26 -51.15
C ALA A 2 -2.68 28.27 -50.12
N GLY A 3 -3.10 27.01 -49.95
CA GLY A 3 -3.68 26.06 -50.91
C GLY A 3 -2.58 25.14 -51.46
N ARG A 4 -2.59 23.84 -51.07
CA ARG A 4 -2.18 22.70 -51.91
C ARG A 4 -2.46 21.35 -51.24
N GLU A 5 -3.41 20.64 -51.83
CA GLU A 5 -3.66 19.20 -51.72
C GLU A 5 -2.57 18.41 -52.48
N PHE A 6 -2.32 17.15 -52.11
CA PHE A 6 -1.93 16.07 -53.04
C PHE A 6 -2.30 14.66 -52.50
N VAL A 7 -3.42 14.17 -53.04
CA VAL A 7 -3.77 12.82 -53.56
C VAL A 7 -2.98 11.55 -53.19
N GLN A 8 -3.77 10.50 -52.90
CA GLN A 8 -3.50 9.07 -52.72
C GLN A 8 -2.82 8.34 -53.90
N ALA A 9 -2.12 7.24 -53.59
CA ALA A 9 -1.90 6.13 -54.53
C ALA A 9 -2.12 4.77 -53.84
N ARG A 10 -3.00 3.97 -54.44
CA ARG A 10 -3.25 2.54 -54.16
C ARG A 10 -2.18 1.67 -54.82
N THR A 11 -1.81 0.57 -54.18
CA THR A 11 -1.36 -0.66 -54.88
C THR A 11 -1.66 -1.90 -54.03
N LYS A 12 -2.44 -2.84 -54.59
CA LYS A 12 -2.51 -4.26 -54.18
C LYS A 12 -1.26 -4.99 -54.69
N PRO A 13 -0.99 -6.21 -54.19
CA PRO A 13 -1.19 -7.37 -55.07
C PRO A 13 -1.84 -8.61 -54.40
N GLN A 14 -2.21 -9.54 -55.27
CA GLN A 14 -3.02 -10.75 -55.12
C GLN A 14 -2.19 -12.02 -54.80
N MET A 15 -2.90 -12.95 -54.12
CA MET A 15 -2.95 -14.43 -54.25
C MET A 15 -1.68 -15.28 -54.34
N SER A 16 -1.64 -16.32 -53.49
CA SER A 16 -1.57 -17.73 -53.94
C SER A 16 -2.01 -18.71 -52.84
N ASP A 17 -3.09 -19.45 -53.11
CA ASP A 17 -3.53 -20.67 -52.41
C ASP A 17 -2.60 -21.85 -52.70
N LYS A 18 -2.51 -22.82 -51.77
CA LYS A 18 -2.94 -24.23 -51.98
C LYS A 18 -2.51 -25.23 -50.88
N LEU A 19 -3.48 -26.10 -50.54
CA LEU A 19 -3.38 -27.51 -50.10
C LEU A 19 -2.82 -27.77 -48.66
N SER A 20 -3.39 -28.59 -47.76
CA SER A 20 -4.25 -29.78 -47.92
C SER A 20 -4.98 -30.11 -46.59
N ASN A 21 -6.21 -30.63 -46.69
CA ASN A 21 -6.88 -31.42 -45.64
C ASN A 21 -6.40 -32.88 -45.68
N PRO A 22 -6.60 -33.65 -44.59
CA PRO A 22 -7.58 -34.73 -44.73
C PRO A 22 -8.53 -34.90 -43.52
N LYS A 23 -9.76 -35.30 -43.86
CA LYS A 23 -10.81 -35.83 -42.98
C LYS A 23 -10.40 -37.21 -42.41
N LEU A 24 -10.92 -37.61 -41.24
CA LEU A 24 -11.94 -38.67 -41.15
C LEU A 24 -12.51 -38.93 -39.73
N THR A 25 -13.83 -39.15 -39.73
CA THR A 25 -14.68 -40.08 -38.92
C THR A 25 -15.04 -39.83 -37.45
N THR A 26 -16.37 -39.70 -37.32
CA THR A 26 -17.28 -39.93 -36.19
C THR A 26 -17.30 -41.40 -35.74
N THR A 27 -17.30 -41.65 -34.44
CA THR A 27 -18.04 -42.74 -33.77
C THR A 27 -18.38 -42.35 -32.33
N ALA A 28 -19.58 -42.71 -31.90
CA ALA A 28 -20.16 -42.43 -30.60
C ALA A 28 -19.74 -43.47 -29.53
N HIS A 29 -19.55 -43.04 -28.28
CA HIS A 29 -20.24 -43.52 -27.07
C HIS A 29 -19.49 -43.16 -25.77
N GLY A 30 -20.22 -42.50 -24.86
CA GLY A 30 -20.25 -42.68 -23.40
C GLY A 30 -18.95 -42.68 -22.59
N THR A 31 -18.78 -41.69 -21.73
CA THR A 31 -18.24 -41.92 -20.38
C THR A 31 -18.63 -40.80 -19.41
N GLN A 32 -19.04 -41.22 -18.21
CA GLN A 32 -19.48 -40.43 -17.06
C GLN A 32 -18.34 -39.55 -16.48
N PRO A 33 -18.64 -38.44 -15.80
CA PRO A 33 -17.68 -37.80 -14.89
C PRO A 33 -17.77 -38.43 -13.49
N HIS A 34 -16.62 -38.91 -13.01
CA HIS A 34 -16.43 -39.41 -11.64
C HIS A 34 -16.57 -38.27 -10.62
N SER A 35 -17.51 -38.46 -9.70
CA SER A 35 -17.55 -37.82 -8.39
C SER A 35 -16.67 -38.61 -7.40
N TYR A 36 -15.85 -37.91 -6.64
CA TYR A 36 -15.32 -38.42 -5.38
C TYR A 36 -15.76 -37.51 -4.25
N LEU A 37 -16.39 -38.16 -3.28
CA LEU A 37 -16.93 -37.71 -2.01
C LEU A 37 -15.83 -37.61 -0.94
N ASN A 38 -16.26 -37.10 0.23
CA ASN A 38 -15.67 -37.11 1.57
C ASN A 38 -14.85 -35.85 1.94
N ASP A 39 -15.05 -35.17 3.08
CA ASP A 39 -15.82 -35.50 4.29
C ASP A 39 -16.29 -34.23 5.04
N HIS A 40 -17.39 -34.39 5.77
CA HIS A 40 -17.94 -33.46 6.74
C HIS A 40 -17.12 -33.46 8.04
N GLU A 41 -16.83 -32.29 8.61
CA GLU A 41 -16.72 -32.12 10.06
C GLU A 41 -17.52 -30.90 10.52
N ASN A 42 -18.38 -31.17 11.51
CA ASN A 42 -19.25 -30.24 12.20
C ASN A 42 -18.46 -29.35 13.15
N VAL A 43 -18.81 -28.06 13.21
CA VAL A 43 -18.43 -27.15 14.30
C VAL A 43 -19.70 -26.71 14.99
N GLU A 44 -19.82 -27.01 16.28
CA GLU A 44 -20.74 -26.34 17.21
C GLU A 44 -20.01 -25.98 18.52
N PRO A 45 -20.53 -25.01 19.29
CA PRO A 45 -19.74 -24.02 20.03
C PRO A 45 -19.59 -24.36 21.52
N PHE A 46 -18.64 -23.72 22.20
CA PHE A 46 -18.62 -23.71 23.66
C PHE A 46 -18.36 -22.31 24.25
N HIS A 47 -19.14 -22.06 25.30
CA HIS A 47 -19.32 -20.87 26.12
C HIS A 47 -18.13 -20.52 27.03
N ASP A 48 -18.00 -19.23 27.30
CA ASP A 48 -17.34 -18.63 28.47
C ASP A 48 -18.17 -18.88 29.76
N ASP A 49 -17.50 -19.13 30.89
CA ASP A 49 -17.74 -18.42 32.18
C ASP A 49 -16.77 -18.86 33.31
N LEU A 50 -16.06 -17.86 33.85
CA LEU A 50 -15.82 -17.47 35.26
C LEU A 50 -15.74 -18.52 36.42
N ASP A 51 -14.61 -18.45 37.17
CA ASP A 51 -14.49 -17.96 38.58
C ASP A 51 -13.76 -18.84 39.64
N GLN A 52 -13.01 -18.13 40.52
CA GLN A 52 -12.55 -18.44 41.91
C GLN A 52 -11.68 -19.70 42.19
N GLY A 53 -10.67 -19.74 43.08
CA GLY A 53 -10.17 -18.85 44.14
C GLY A 53 -9.60 -19.72 45.30
N HIS A 54 -8.51 -19.25 45.95
CA HIS A 54 -7.99 -19.63 47.30
C HIS A 54 -7.27 -21.00 47.47
N THR A 55 -6.26 -21.26 48.32
CA THR A 55 -5.56 -20.55 49.44
C THR A 55 -4.37 -21.40 49.96
N GLY A 56 -3.34 -20.74 50.54
CA GLY A 56 -2.60 -21.22 51.75
C GLY A 56 -1.20 -21.83 51.52
N LYS A 57 -0.08 -21.18 51.90
CA LYS A 57 0.54 -21.06 53.26
C LYS A 57 1.13 -22.40 53.76
N ASP A 58 2.32 -22.56 54.36
CA ASP A 58 3.43 -21.69 54.80
C ASP A 58 4.46 -22.63 55.54
N LEU A 59 5.75 -22.22 55.66
CA LEU A 59 6.71 -22.58 56.76
C LEU A 59 7.33 -24.02 56.78
N ILE A 60 8.56 -24.37 57.24
CA ILE A 60 9.69 -23.71 57.93
C ILE A 60 10.92 -24.67 57.91
N ALA A 61 12.12 -24.08 57.79
CA ALA A 61 13.43 -24.33 58.42
C ALA A 61 14.16 -25.71 58.51
N SER A 62 15.39 -25.67 57.95
CA SER A 62 16.71 -25.85 58.61
C SER A 62 17.31 -27.21 58.97
N SER A 63 18.62 -27.28 58.67
CA SER A 63 19.74 -27.93 59.39
C SER A 63 20.35 -29.26 58.86
N LEU A 64 21.60 -29.12 58.38
CA LEU A 64 22.71 -30.10 58.27
C LEU A 64 23.13 -30.63 59.68
N PRO A 65 23.97 -31.68 59.89
CA PRO A 65 25.15 -32.06 59.08
C PRO A 65 25.61 -33.57 59.10
N LEU A 66 26.78 -33.83 58.48
CA LEU A 66 27.80 -34.89 58.73
C LEU A 66 27.92 -36.11 57.77
N HIS A 67 29.12 -36.21 57.16
CA HIS A 67 29.78 -37.27 56.36
C HIS A 67 30.08 -38.57 57.17
N PRO A 68 30.45 -39.76 56.60
CA PRO A 68 31.45 -39.95 55.50
C PRO A 68 31.34 -41.16 54.51
N GLY A 69 31.90 -40.95 53.31
CA GLY A 69 32.68 -41.86 52.43
C GLY A 69 32.33 -43.35 52.19
N ARG A 70 32.13 -43.73 50.91
CA ARG A 70 33.06 -44.59 50.12
C ARG A 70 32.58 -44.78 48.67
N GLY A 71 33.54 -44.92 47.76
CA GLY A 71 33.39 -44.76 46.30
C GLY A 71 32.64 -45.84 45.53
N ARG A 72 32.34 -45.52 44.27
CA ARG A 72 32.52 -46.43 43.13
C ARG A 72 32.60 -45.63 41.82
N LEU A 73 33.62 -45.95 41.02
CA LEU A 73 33.77 -45.53 39.63
C LEU A 73 32.60 -46.06 38.79
N THR A 74 31.98 -45.21 37.98
CA THR A 74 31.52 -45.57 36.63
C THR A 74 31.65 -44.35 35.72
N LYS A 75 32.14 -44.64 34.51
CA LYS A 75 32.57 -43.74 33.44
C LYS A 75 31.39 -43.59 32.46
N GLY A 76 31.14 -42.39 31.94
CA GLY A 76 30.23 -42.20 30.80
C GLY A 76 29.61 -40.81 30.72
N ASP A 77 30.23 -39.95 29.91
CA ASP A 77 29.66 -38.83 29.16
C ASP A 77 28.59 -37.94 29.82
N ARG A 78 29.03 -36.75 30.27
CA ARG A 78 28.25 -35.50 30.32
C ARG A 78 29.12 -34.36 30.83
N HIS A 79 29.74 -33.60 29.95
CA HIS A 79 30.24 -32.26 30.28
C HIS A 79 30.20 -31.37 29.04
N PHE A 80 29.09 -30.66 28.86
CA PHE A 80 28.98 -29.38 28.14
C PHE A 80 27.60 -28.80 28.44
N SER A 81 27.43 -28.07 29.54
CA SER A 81 26.30 -27.13 29.70
C SER A 81 26.41 -26.20 30.93
N THR A 82 27.19 -26.53 31.97
CA THR A 82 27.08 -25.82 33.26
C THR A 82 27.93 -24.53 33.38
N ASP A 83 28.92 -24.30 32.50
CA ASP A 83 29.96 -23.28 32.71
C ASP A 83 29.66 -21.90 32.07
N ASP A 84 28.76 -21.83 31.08
CA ASP A 84 28.46 -20.59 30.35
C ASP A 84 27.79 -19.52 31.25
N THR A 85 27.01 -19.94 32.24
CA THR A 85 26.33 -19.03 33.18
C THR A 85 27.30 -18.34 34.15
N GLY A 86 28.34 -19.06 34.58
CA GLY A 86 29.39 -18.52 35.45
C GLY A 86 30.28 -17.52 34.71
N LEU A 87 30.64 -17.86 33.47
CA LEU A 87 31.38 -16.96 32.58
C LEU A 87 30.61 -15.67 32.29
N LYS A 88 29.31 -15.76 31.97
CA LYS A 88 28.46 -14.58 31.72
C LYS A 88 28.43 -13.61 32.91
N LYS A 89 28.29 -14.12 34.14
CA LYS A 89 28.34 -13.29 35.36
C LYS A 89 29.71 -12.62 35.54
N LYS A 90 30.79 -13.36 35.27
CA LYS A 90 32.16 -12.83 35.37
C LYS A 90 32.41 -11.69 34.38
N ILE A 91 31.91 -11.82 33.14
CA ILE A 91 31.99 -10.78 32.11
C ILE A 91 31.20 -9.54 32.54
N LEU A 92 29.97 -9.71 32.99
CA LEU A 92 29.12 -8.58 33.43
C LEU A 92 29.73 -7.82 34.61
N ALA A 93 30.39 -8.52 35.54
CA ALA A 93 31.07 -7.90 36.69
C ALA A 93 32.26 -6.99 36.30
N THR A 94 32.78 -7.10 35.07
CA THR A 94 33.87 -6.24 34.57
C THR A 94 33.42 -4.87 34.08
N HIS A 95 32.11 -4.63 33.99
CA HIS A 95 31.53 -3.46 33.36
C HIS A 95 31.08 -2.43 34.41
N ALA A 96 31.50 -1.17 34.27
CA ALA A 96 31.09 -0.09 35.17
C ALA A 96 29.67 0.42 34.81
N LEU A 97 28.97 1.00 35.79
CA LEU A 97 27.63 1.59 35.59
C LEU A 97 27.68 2.95 34.88
N GLU A 98 28.78 3.69 35.03
CA GLU A 98 29.02 4.95 34.33
C GLU A 98 29.91 4.66 33.10
N GLN A 99 29.42 5.00 31.91
CA GLN A 99 30.06 4.70 30.63
C GLN A 99 30.39 6.00 29.89
N GLU A 100 31.59 6.09 29.33
CA GLU A 100 31.90 7.09 28.32
C GLU A 100 31.26 6.72 26.99
N ASP A 101 30.37 7.58 26.50
CA ASP A 101 29.78 7.45 25.17
C ASP A 101 30.73 8.02 24.11
N LEU A 102 31.37 7.13 23.35
CA LEU A 102 32.37 7.49 22.33
C LEU A 102 31.88 7.10 20.93
N ASP A 103 32.08 7.99 19.95
CA ASP A 103 31.96 7.64 18.54
C ASP A 103 33.23 6.96 18.06
N VAL A 104 33.19 5.63 17.99
CA VAL A 104 34.34 4.77 17.68
C VAL A 104 34.52 4.51 16.18
N LYS A 105 33.62 4.99 15.32
CA LYS A 105 33.66 4.76 13.87
C LYS A 105 34.94 5.25 13.19
N PRO A 106 35.48 6.44 13.53
CA PRO A 106 36.76 6.90 12.97
C PRO A 106 37.90 5.90 13.20
N VAL A 107 37.98 5.32 14.40
CA VAL A 107 39.02 4.34 14.74
C VAL A 107 38.76 3.01 14.03
N LEU A 108 37.50 2.57 13.94
CA LEU A 108 37.16 1.35 13.21
C LEU A 108 37.52 1.46 11.71
N SER A 109 37.31 2.61 11.08
CA SER A 109 37.72 2.84 9.69
C SER A 109 39.24 2.70 9.50
N ILE A 110 40.04 3.21 10.44
CA ILE A 110 41.51 3.08 10.40
C ILE A 110 41.92 1.61 10.55
N ILE A 111 41.26 0.86 11.44
CA ILE A 111 41.49 -0.58 11.60
C ILE A 111 41.25 -1.32 10.28
N GLU A 112 40.12 -1.05 9.63
CA GLU A 112 39.76 -1.69 8.36
C GLU A 112 40.79 -1.42 7.26
N ASP A 113 41.27 -0.18 7.17
CA ASP A 113 42.35 0.19 6.25
C ASP A 113 43.64 -0.59 6.53
N ILE A 114 44.06 -0.71 7.80
CA ILE A 114 45.25 -1.47 8.19
C ILE A 114 45.09 -2.96 7.82
N LEU A 115 43.94 -3.57 8.12
CA LEU A 115 43.66 -4.97 7.81
C LEU A 115 43.55 -5.22 6.30
N GLN A 116 43.08 -4.24 5.52
CA GLN A 116 43.01 -4.33 4.07
C GLN A 116 44.40 -4.23 3.42
N LEU A 117 45.23 -3.29 3.89
CA LEU A 117 46.56 -3.04 3.36
C LEU A 117 47.57 -4.12 3.78
N GLY A 118 47.41 -4.73 4.95
CA GLY A 118 48.29 -5.77 5.49
C GLY A 118 48.00 -7.18 4.94
N LYS A 119 48.11 -7.40 3.61
CA LYS A 119 47.87 -8.72 2.98
C LYS A 119 49.03 -9.17 2.09
N PRO A 120 49.22 -10.49 1.83
CA PRO A 120 50.23 -10.99 0.88
C PRO A 120 50.04 -10.43 -0.54
N LEU A 121 51.14 -10.07 -1.22
CA LEU A 121 51.13 -9.38 -2.52
C LEU A 121 50.49 -10.18 -3.67
N ASP A 122 50.36 -11.51 -3.56
CA ASP A 122 49.87 -12.36 -4.66
C ASP A 122 48.34 -12.33 -4.88
N THR A 123 47.60 -11.52 -4.13
CA THR A 123 46.15 -11.36 -4.33
C THR A 123 45.78 -10.23 -5.33
N ILE A 124 46.77 -9.55 -5.95
CA ILE A 124 46.55 -8.36 -6.81
C ILE A 124 46.69 -8.65 -8.32
N GLN A 125 46.93 -9.90 -8.75
CA GLN A 125 46.82 -10.23 -10.18
C GLN A 125 45.35 -10.48 -10.57
N GLY A 126 44.61 -9.39 -10.81
CA GLY A 126 43.26 -9.51 -11.36
C GLY A 126 42.42 -8.24 -11.51
N ALA A 127 42.88 -7.06 -11.09
CA ALA A 127 42.15 -5.82 -11.32
C ALA A 127 43.09 -4.74 -11.86
N GLN A 128 42.95 -4.43 -13.14
CA GLN A 128 43.44 -3.16 -13.68
C GLN A 128 42.79 -2.03 -12.90
N VAL A 129 43.58 -1.25 -12.16
CA VAL A 129 43.16 0.04 -11.63
C VAL A 129 43.01 1.00 -12.81
N PRO A 130 41.83 1.56 -13.10
CA PRO A 130 41.73 2.69 -13.99
C PRO A 130 42.29 3.91 -13.23
N ALA A 131 43.35 4.49 -13.77
CA ALA A 131 43.86 5.77 -13.32
C ALA A 131 42.81 6.85 -13.61
N HIS A 132 41.91 7.15 -12.64
CA HIS A 132 41.19 8.43 -12.46
C HIS A 132 40.15 8.30 -11.33
N SER A 133 40.60 8.29 -10.06
CA SER A 133 39.78 8.75 -8.92
C SER A 133 40.56 8.98 -7.60
N GLU A 134 41.84 9.34 -7.66
CA GLU A 134 42.63 9.50 -6.42
C GLU A 134 42.41 10.84 -5.68
N SER A 135 41.66 11.79 -6.23
CA SER A 135 41.60 13.15 -5.66
C SER A 135 40.58 13.35 -4.53
N TYR A 136 39.47 12.58 -4.51
CA TYR A 136 38.40 12.77 -3.53
C TYR A 136 38.53 11.82 -2.32
N GLU A 137 39.03 10.60 -2.50
CA GLU A 137 39.26 9.66 -1.39
C GLU A 137 40.41 10.13 -0.47
N LYS A 138 41.47 10.74 -1.00
CA LYS A 138 42.59 11.27 -0.18
C LYS A 138 42.14 12.37 0.80
N SER A 139 41.14 13.19 0.42
CA SER A 139 40.61 14.27 1.26
C SER A 139 39.81 13.75 2.46
N PHE A 140 39.03 12.68 2.28
CA PHE A 140 38.19 12.11 3.34
C PHE A 140 39.00 11.23 4.29
N ARG A 141 39.97 10.46 3.77
CA ARG A 141 40.90 9.62 4.54
C ARG A 141 41.83 10.43 5.46
N SER A 142 42.19 11.66 5.07
CA SER A 142 42.96 12.58 5.93
C SER A 142 42.16 13.07 7.15
N ALA A 143 40.84 13.24 7.03
CA ALA A 143 40.01 13.81 8.09
C ALA A 143 39.79 12.87 9.28
N TYR A 144 39.73 11.54 9.05
CA TYR A 144 39.58 10.57 10.13
C TYR A 144 40.84 10.39 10.97
N ASN A 145 42.02 10.46 10.35
CA ASN A 145 43.31 10.36 11.04
C ASN A 145 43.56 11.54 12.00
N ASP A 146 43.00 12.71 11.70
CA ASP A 146 43.10 13.92 12.52
C ASP A 146 41.98 14.06 13.57
N SER A 147 41.05 13.10 13.64
CA SER A 147 39.92 13.15 14.56
C SER A 147 40.37 13.12 16.02
N GLU A 148 39.75 13.95 16.87
CA GLU A 148 40.10 14.08 18.29
C GLU A 148 39.94 12.76 19.05
N ILE A 149 39.02 11.90 18.63
CA ILE A 149 38.82 10.58 19.23
C ILE A 149 40.02 9.65 19.02
N VAL A 150 40.71 9.76 17.88
CA VAL A 150 41.90 8.95 17.59
C VAL A 150 43.02 9.32 18.56
N LYS A 151 43.18 10.62 18.85
CA LYS A 151 44.16 11.13 19.83
C LYS A 151 43.80 10.72 21.25
N MET A 152 42.51 10.83 21.62
CA MET A 152 42.02 10.41 22.94
C MET A 152 42.27 8.92 23.19
N LEU A 153 42.01 8.08 22.19
CA LEU A 153 42.16 6.63 22.30
C LEU A 153 43.58 6.12 22.06
N ALA A 154 44.52 6.96 21.60
CA ALA A 154 45.90 6.56 21.33
C ALA A 154 46.61 5.94 22.54
N TYR A 155 46.51 6.57 23.73
CA TYR A 155 47.09 6.03 24.95
C TYR A 155 46.44 4.70 25.38
N PRO A 156 45.11 4.59 25.48
CA PRO A 156 44.42 3.30 25.70
C PRO A 156 44.84 2.21 24.71
N ILE A 157 44.85 2.50 23.41
CA ILE A 157 45.22 1.55 22.36
C ILE A 157 46.65 1.05 22.56
N ASN A 158 47.61 1.97 22.78
CA ASN A 158 49.00 1.60 22.99
C ASN A 158 49.20 0.76 24.27
N LYS A 159 48.54 1.15 25.37
CA LYS A 159 48.56 0.39 26.63
C LYS A 159 48.05 -1.03 26.45
N ILE A 160 46.90 -1.20 25.79
CA ILE A 160 46.30 -2.50 25.52
C ILE A 160 47.16 -3.32 24.56
N SER A 161 47.78 -2.69 23.56
CA SER A 161 48.69 -3.37 22.63
C SER A 161 49.89 -3.98 23.37
N CYS A 162 50.55 -3.20 24.25
CA CYS A 162 51.61 -3.72 25.11
C CYS A 162 51.14 -4.86 26.02
N GLU A 163 49.94 -4.73 26.62
CA GLU A 163 49.37 -5.76 27.49
C GLU A 163 49.10 -7.07 26.76
N ILE A 164 48.54 -7.01 25.54
CA ILE A 164 48.32 -8.18 24.68
C ILE A 164 49.66 -8.84 24.36
N ILE A 165 50.66 -8.08 23.90
CA ILE A 165 51.98 -8.61 23.53
C ILE A 165 52.64 -9.31 24.73
N CYS A 166 52.72 -8.62 25.88
CA CYS A 166 53.38 -9.16 27.06
C CYS A 166 52.67 -10.42 27.59
N LYS A 167 51.34 -10.40 27.72
CA LYS A 167 50.60 -11.53 28.32
C LYS A 167 50.50 -12.74 27.39
N CYS A 168 50.35 -12.53 26.08
CA CYS A 168 50.40 -13.63 25.11
C CYS A 168 51.78 -14.27 25.07
N SER A 169 52.86 -13.48 25.15
CA SER A 169 54.24 -14.02 25.18
C SER A 169 54.57 -14.79 26.46
N ALA A 170 53.95 -14.43 27.59
CA ALA A 170 54.11 -15.10 28.87
C ALA A 170 53.36 -16.45 28.96
N GLY A 171 52.58 -16.82 27.94
CA GLY A 171 51.80 -18.06 27.92
C GLY A 171 50.62 -18.07 28.90
N GLU A 172 50.12 -16.90 29.32
CA GLU A 172 48.93 -16.82 30.18
C GLU A 172 47.69 -17.37 29.47
N GLU A 173 46.78 -18.00 30.22
CA GLU A 173 45.52 -18.49 29.66
C GLU A 173 44.70 -17.33 29.06
N ALA A 174 44.36 -17.43 27.78
CA ALA A 174 43.64 -16.36 27.06
C ALA A 174 42.27 -15.99 27.68
N GLN A 175 41.67 -16.86 28.51
CA GLN A 175 40.48 -16.57 29.31
C GLN A 175 40.76 -15.52 30.40
N SER A 176 41.91 -15.62 31.07
CA SER A 176 42.38 -14.68 32.09
C SER A 176 42.70 -13.33 31.46
N ILE A 177 43.43 -13.35 30.33
CA ILE A 177 43.79 -12.14 29.57
C ILE A 177 42.54 -11.39 29.12
N ALA A 178 41.56 -12.07 28.51
CA ALA A 178 40.33 -11.44 28.03
C ALA A 178 39.55 -10.74 29.16
N VAL A 179 39.43 -11.36 30.34
CA VAL A 179 38.77 -10.75 31.50
C VAL A 179 39.57 -9.58 32.06
N ALA A 180 40.91 -9.67 32.08
CA ALA A 180 41.76 -8.58 32.52
C ALA A 180 41.64 -7.35 31.61
N LEU A 181 41.58 -7.53 30.28
CA LEU A 181 41.35 -6.46 29.31
C LEU A 181 39.97 -5.82 29.49
N LEU A 182 38.93 -6.62 29.72
CA LEU A 182 37.59 -6.11 29.98
C LEU A 182 37.52 -5.24 31.24
N ASN A 183 38.26 -5.61 32.28
CA ASN A 183 38.40 -4.82 33.52
C ASN A 183 39.22 -3.54 33.32
N SER A 184 40.32 -3.60 32.56
CA SER A 184 41.16 -2.42 32.29
C SER A 184 40.45 -1.38 31.43
N LEU A 185 39.46 -1.82 30.65
CA LEU A 185 38.56 -1.00 29.85
C LEU A 185 37.17 -0.84 30.50
N SER A 186 37.05 -0.98 31.83
CA SER A 186 35.76 -1.04 32.54
C SER A 186 34.85 0.17 32.34
N HIS A 187 35.42 1.37 32.19
CA HIS A 187 34.75 2.66 32.00
C HIS A 187 34.27 2.94 30.56
N TYR A 188 34.65 2.09 29.59
CA TYR A 188 34.21 2.22 28.21
C TYR A 188 32.95 1.39 27.92
N GLY A 189 32.11 1.89 27.01
CA GLY A 189 31.01 1.13 26.42
C GLY A 189 31.50 -0.15 25.71
N TRP A 190 30.62 -1.14 25.57
CA TRP A 190 30.94 -2.45 24.97
C TRP A 190 31.52 -2.36 23.55
N ASP A 191 31.01 -1.44 22.75
CA ASP A 191 31.51 -1.07 21.42
C ASP A 191 32.95 -0.54 21.49
N ALA A 192 33.22 0.41 22.39
CA ALA A 192 34.55 0.98 22.56
C ALA A 192 35.57 -0.04 23.10
N LYS A 193 35.18 -0.94 24.00
CA LYS A 193 36.04 -2.04 24.45
C LYS A 193 36.52 -2.89 23.29
N VAL A 194 35.62 -3.23 22.36
CA VAL A 194 35.94 -4.00 21.16
C VAL A 194 36.86 -3.21 20.25
N VAL A 195 36.51 -1.96 19.91
CA VAL A 195 37.29 -1.16 18.96
C VAL A 195 38.69 -0.84 19.49
N ILE A 196 38.85 -0.52 20.77
CA ILE A 196 40.17 -0.29 21.39
C ILE A 196 41.02 -1.57 21.33
N THR A 197 40.44 -2.72 21.67
CA THR A 197 41.16 -3.99 21.64
C THR A 197 41.54 -4.39 20.21
N LEU A 198 40.64 -4.19 19.25
CA LEU A 198 40.88 -4.48 17.84
C LEU A 198 41.92 -3.52 17.25
N ALA A 199 41.89 -2.23 17.60
CA ALA A 199 42.93 -1.27 17.23
C ALA A 199 44.29 -1.66 17.78
N ALA A 200 44.35 -2.06 19.05
CA ALA A 200 45.59 -2.50 19.69
C ALA A 200 46.24 -3.69 18.97
N PHE A 201 45.44 -4.64 18.50
CA PHE A 201 45.90 -5.73 17.64
C PHE A 201 46.26 -5.25 16.22
N ALA A 202 45.45 -4.36 15.63
CA ALA A 202 45.69 -3.83 14.29
C ALA A 202 47.04 -3.11 14.18
N VAL A 203 47.48 -2.40 15.23
CA VAL A 203 48.83 -1.81 15.29
C VAL A 203 49.90 -2.89 15.11
N SER A 204 49.88 -3.96 15.91
CA SER A 204 50.85 -5.05 15.83
C SER A 204 50.79 -5.79 14.49
N TYR A 205 49.59 -5.99 13.96
CA TYR A 205 49.36 -6.59 12.65
C TYR A 205 49.94 -5.73 11.52
N GLY A 206 49.66 -4.42 11.54
CA GLY A 206 50.18 -3.46 10.57
C GLY A 206 51.69 -3.34 10.62
N GLU A 207 52.29 -3.30 11.82
CA GLU A 207 53.74 -3.31 11.99
C GLU A 207 54.40 -4.56 11.40
N PHE A 208 53.81 -5.73 11.60
CA PHE A 208 54.28 -6.99 11.03
C PHE A 208 54.30 -6.91 9.49
N TRP A 209 53.17 -6.56 8.88
CA TRP A 209 53.06 -6.51 7.42
C TRP A 209 53.87 -5.39 6.78
N LEU A 210 54.00 -4.24 7.46
CA LEU A 210 54.85 -3.15 7.01
C LEU A 210 56.32 -3.59 6.92
N VAL A 211 56.82 -4.30 7.94
CA VAL A 211 58.19 -4.85 7.93
C VAL A 211 58.32 -5.90 6.84
N GLU A 212 57.36 -6.81 6.70
CA GLU A 212 57.41 -7.89 5.71
C GLU A 212 57.37 -7.36 4.26
N HIS A 213 56.47 -6.44 3.94
CA HIS A 213 56.36 -5.83 2.59
C HIS A 213 57.59 -5.00 2.20
N LEU A 214 58.27 -4.39 3.18
CA LEU A 214 59.44 -3.56 2.94
C LEU A 214 60.76 -4.32 3.12
N ARG A 215 60.74 -5.58 3.59
CA ARG A 215 61.92 -6.39 3.90
C ARG A 215 62.92 -6.48 2.75
N THR A 216 62.42 -6.54 1.51
CA THR A 216 63.24 -6.61 0.28
C THR A 216 63.63 -5.25 -0.29
N LYS A 217 62.98 -4.17 0.14
CA LYS A 217 63.11 -2.81 -0.45
C LYS A 217 63.80 -1.81 0.49
N ASN A 218 63.88 -2.09 1.79
CA ASN A 218 64.35 -1.14 2.81
C ASN A 218 65.30 -1.82 3.81
N GLN A 219 66.52 -1.30 3.96
CA GLN A 219 67.53 -1.85 4.88
C GLN A 219 67.09 -1.81 6.35
N LEU A 220 66.35 -0.78 6.78
CA LEU A 220 65.80 -0.72 8.13
C LEU A 220 64.83 -1.87 8.38
N ALA A 221 63.89 -2.10 7.44
CA ALA A 221 62.94 -3.21 7.53
C ALA A 221 63.67 -4.56 7.54
N LYS A 222 64.73 -4.72 6.74
CA LYS A 222 65.58 -5.92 6.75
C LYS A 222 66.25 -6.17 8.10
N HIS A 223 66.81 -5.14 8.74
CA HIS A 223 67.42 -5.27 10.07
C HIS A 223 66.39 -5.57 11.16
N VAL A 224 65.22 -4.93 11.10
CA VAL A 224 64.10 -5.21 12.04
C VAL A 224 63.60 -6.65 11.86
N ALA A 225 63.45 -7.11 10.62
CA ALA A 225 63.05 -8.48 10.31
C ALA A 225 64.05 -9.52 10.85
N ALA A 226 65.35 -9.25 10.72
CA ALA A 226 66.40 -10.13 11.26
C ALA A 226 66.36 -10.22 12.79
N LEU A 227 66.07 -9.11 13.50
CA LEU A 227 65.93 -9.12 14.96
C LEU A 227 64.60 -9.75 15.43
N LYS A 228 63.57 -9.73 14.58
CA LYS A 228 62.27 -10.39 14.82
C LYS A 228 62.26 -11.87 14.43
N ASP A 229 63.37 -12.41 13.93
CA ASP A 229 63.56 -13.81 13.50
C ASP A 229 62.48 -14.27 12.50
N LEU A 230 62.17 -13.44 11.50
CA LEU A 230 61.16 -13.77 10.47
C LEU A 230 61.69 -14.82 9.48
N PRO A 231 60.95 -15.91 9.20
CA PRO A 231 61.41 -17.01 8.33
C PRO A 231 61.74 -16.57 6.89
N GLU A 232 62.78 -17.18 6.30
CA GLU A 232 63.26 -16.90 4.93
C GLU A 232 62.95 -18.03 3.91
N THR A 233 62.47 -19.21 4.34
CA THR A 233 62.41 -20.42 3.48
C THR A 233 61.03 -20.72 2.87
N MET A 234 61.01 -21.23 1.63
CA MET A 234 59.79 -21.52 0.85
C MET A 234 58.85 -22.57 1.46
N GLU A 235 59.35 -23.58 2.18
CA GLU A 235 58.52 -24.66 2.76
C GLU A 235 57.68 -24.17 3.97
N GLN A 236 58.12 -23.09 4.62
CA GLN A 236 57.38 -22.44 5.70
C GLN A 236 56.29 -21.51 5.15
N GLN A 237 56.40 -21.07 3.90
CA GLN A 237 55.52 -20.06 3.31
C GLN A 237 54.09 -20.57 3.06
N GLU A 238 53.91 -21.82 2.59
CA GLU A 238 52.56 -22.39 2.36
C GLU A 238 51.76 -22.61 3.66
N VAL A 239 52.42 -23.06 4.74
CA VAL A 239 51.78 -23.27 6.05
C VAL A 239 51.39 -21.93 6.68
N MET A 240 52.27 -20.94 6.55
CA MET A 240 52.03 -19.56 6.96
C MET A 240 50.86 -18.92 6.23
N GLU A 241 50.80 -19.10 4.90
CA GLU A 241 49.69 -18.60 4.08
C GLU A 241 48.34 -19.18 4.50
N LYS A 242 48.30 -20.49 4.78
CA LYS A 242 47.07 -21.13 5.28
C LYS A 242 46.64 -20.57 6.64
N GLN A 243 47.57 -20.42 7.58
CA GLN A 243 47.27 -19.86 8.90
C GLN A 243 46.82 -18.40 8.82
N PHE A 244 47.46 -17.60 7.96
CA PHE A 244 47.03 -16.21 7.72
C PHE A 244 45.67 -16.13 7.06
N LYS A 245 45.33 -17.06 6.16
CA LYS A 245 44.00 -17.14 5.57
C LYS A 245 42.92 -17.39 6.64
N ASP A 246 43.17 -18.31 7.56
CA ASP A 246 42.27 -18.60 8.68
C ASP A 246 42.15 -17.39 9.64
N VAL A 247 43.26 -16.68 9.91
CA VAL A 247 43.27 -15.43 10.70
C VAL A 247 42.47 -14.33 10.01
N VAL A 248 42.67 -14.09 8.71
CA VAL A 248 41.94 -13.07 7.95
C VAL A 248 40.44 -13.38 7.94
N LYS A 249 40.07 -14.67 7.83
CA LYS A 249 38.67 -15.11 7.91
C LYS A 249 38.06 -14.80 9.27
N LEU A 250 38.75 -15.17 10.36
CA LEU A 250 38.30 -14.85 11.73
C LEU A 250 38.20 -13.34 11.98
N LEU A 251 39.17 -12.55 11.49
CA LEU A 251 39.14 -11.09 11.57
C LEU A 251 37.96 -10.48 10.79
N GLY A 252 37.59 -11.07 9.66
CA GLY A 252 36.37 -10.72 8.94
C GLY A 252 35.12 -10.92 9.80
N THR A 253 35.00 -12.06 10.48
CA THR A 253 33.90 -12.34 11.41
C THR A 253 33.91 -11.39 12.62
N VAL A 254 35.09 -11.03 13.14
CA VAL A 254 35.25 -10.02 14.18
C VAL A 254 34.76 -8.65 13.73
N LEU A 255 35.09 -8.21 12.52
CA LEU A 255 34.61 -6.94 11.97
C LEU A 255 33.09 -6.93 11.82
N ILE A 256 32.50 -8.01 11.27
CA ILE A 256 31.04 -8.14 11.13
C ILE A 256 30.35 -8.01 12.49
N ALA A 257 30.81 -8.77 13.49
CA ALA A 257 30.25 -8.72 14.83
C ALA A 257 30.41 -7.33 15.49
N THR A 258 31.55 -6.66 15.26
CA THR A 258 31.82 -5.31 15.76
C THR A 258 30.86 -4.29 15.14
N HIS A 259 30.63 -4.35 13.82
CA HIS A 259 29.67 -3.48 13.13
C HIS A 259 28.25 -3.67 13.64
N ILE A 260 27.83 -4.91 13.89
CA ILE A 260 26.49 -5.20 14.45
C ILE A 260 26.33 -4.56 15.83
N ILE A 261 27.33 -4.68 16.71
CA ILE A 261 27.31 -4.07 18.06
C ILE A 261 27.20 -2.54 17.96
N ILE A 262 27.95 -1.91 17.05
CA ILE A 262 27.87 -0.47 16.82
C ILE A 262 26.47 -0.08 16.33
N LYS A 263 25.90 -0.81 15.36
CA LYS A 263 24.55 -0.53 14.84
C LYS A 263 23.47 -0.59 15.93
N PHE A 264 23.59 -1.49 16.92
CA PHE A 264 22.66 -1.54 18.06
C PHE A 264 22.71 -0.26 18.91
N LYS A 265 23.91 0.29 19.12
CA LYS A 265 24.10 1.55 19.86
C LYS A 265 23.47 2.74 19.12
N GLU A 266 23.44 2.70 17.79
CA GLU A 266 22.90 3.78 16.94
C GLU A 266 21.39 3.73 16.74
N LEU A 267 20.71 2.76 17.33
CA LEU A 267 19.26 2.67 17.20
C LEU A 267 18.59 3.90 17.85
N PRO A 268 17.63 4.54 17.15
CA PRO A 268 16.98 5.76 17.62
C PRO A 268 16.15 5.51 18.89
N SER A 269 16.59 6.07 20.01
CA SER A 269 15.98 5.89 21.34
C SER A 269 14.54 6.38 21.44
N GLN A 270 14.12 7.28 20.53
CA GLN A 270 12.72 7.74 20.44
C GLN A 270 11.75 6.64 19.98
N TYR A 271 12.22 5.62 19.25
CA TYR A 271 11.38 4.55 18.70
C TYR A 271 11.59 3.21 19.40
N ILE A 272 12.76 2.96 19.97
CA ILE A 272 13.05 1.70 20.67
C ILE A 272 13.68 2.00 22.03
N THR A 273 13.11 1.39 23.07
CA THR A 273 13.61 1.53 24.44
C THR A 273 14.40 0.28 24.82
N TRP A 274 15.29 0.42 25.80
CA TRP A 274 16.05 -0.69 26.40
C TRP A 274 15.17 -1.78 27.02
N GLU A 275 13.88 -1.51 27.21
CA GLU A 275 12.90 -2.43 27.79
C GLU A 275 12.19 -3.30 26.74
N SER A 276 12.38 -3.06 25.44
CA SER A 276 11.76 -3.90 24.41
C SER A 276 12.35 -5.32 24.45
N PRO A 277 11.56 -6.40 24.28
CA PRO A 277 12.05 -7.78 24.38
C PRO A 277 13.26 -8.07 23.49
N GLU A 278 13.27 -7.53 22.28
CA GLU A 278 14.35 -7.68 21.30
C GLU A 278 15.63 -6.97 21.76
N MET A 279 15.50 -5.78 22.34
CA MET A 279 16.63 -5.02 22.89
C MET A 279 17.16 -5.68 24.17
N VAL A 280 16.29 -6.20 25.03
CA VAL A 280 16.65 -6.99 26.22
C VAL A 280 17.40 -8.26 25.81
N ASN A 281 16.93 -8.95 24.77
CA ASN A 281 17.59 -10.14 24.25
C ASN A 281 18.97 -9.79 23.65
N ALA A 282 19.05 -8.77 22.81
CA ALA A 282 20.30 -8.30 22.23
C ALA A 282 21.32 -7.87 23.31
N THR A 283 20.92 -7.03 24.26
CA THR A 283 21.78 -6.58 25.37
C THR A 283 22.21 -7.71 26.29
N ALA A 284 21.40 -8.76 26.45
CA ALA A 284 21.80 -9.94 27.19
C ALA A 284 22.92 -10.75 26.51
N HIS A 285 23.06 -10.62 25.18
CA HIS A 285 24.05 -11.34 24.37
C HIS A 285 25.29 -10.50 24.03
N ILE A 286 25.18 -9.17 23.89
CA ILE A 286 26.29 -8.26 23.56
C ILE A 286 27.53 -8.47 24.44
N PRO A 287 27.45 -8.50 25.80
CA PRO A 287 28.64 -8.70 26.65
C PRO A 287 29.38 -9.99 26.35
N THR A 288 28.64 -11.08 26.14
CA THR A 288 29.21 -12.38 25.80
C THR A 288 29.84 -12.33 24.40
N THR A 289 29.21 -11.67 23.42
CA THR A 289 29.78 -11.50 22.08
C THR A 289 31.07 -10.71 22.13
N VAL A 290 31.12 -9.59 22.87
CA VAL A 290 32.34 -8.78 23.06
C VAL A 290 33.47 -9.62 23.65
N TYR A 291 33.16 -10.43 24.65
CA TYR A 291 34.12 -11.37 25.21
C TYR A 291 34.68 -12.33 24.16
N TRP A 292 33.84 -12.91 23.30
CA TRP A 292 34.28 -13.79 22.21
C TRP A 292 35.05 -13.05 21.11
N ILE A 293 34.72 -11.79 20.83
CA ILE A 293 35.52 -10.94 19.93
C ILE A 293 36.94 -10.75 20.50
N ILE A 294 37.07 -10.36 21.77
CA ILE A 294 38.37 -10.17 22.42
C ILE A 294 39.17 -11.47 22.42
N ARG A 295 38.52 -12.60 22.72
CA ARG A 295 39.14 -13.94 22.64
C ARG A 295 39.65 -14.26 21.25
N SER A 296 38.89 -13.94 20.21
CA SER A 296 39.31 -14.12 18.81
C SER A 296 40.50 -13.23 18.47
N ILE A 297 40.51 -11.98 18.91
CA ILE A 297 41.64 -11.05 18.74
C ILE A 297 42.90 -11.59 19.44
N LEU A 298 42.78 -12.11 20.66
CA LEU A 298 43.90 -12.72 21.39
C LEU A 298 44.43 -13.97 20.69
N ALA A 299 43.56 -14.81 20.12
CA ALA A 299 44.00 -15.95 19.33
C ALA A 299 44.79 -15.51 18.08
N CYS A 300 44.31 -14.48 17.36
CA CYS A 300 45.04 -13.88 16.24
C CYS A 300 46.38 -13.28 16.69
N ALA A 301 46.43 -12.61 17.84
CA ALA A 301 47.65 -12.02 18.40
C ALA A 301 48.69 -13.09 18.77
N SER A 302 48.27 -14.19 19.41
CA SER A 302 49.17 -15.30 19.75
C SER A 302 49.75 -15.95 18.49
N ILE A 303 48.97 -16.09 17.43
CA ILE A 303 49.48 -16.57 16.13
C ILE A 303 50.51 -15.58 15.59
N LEU A 304 50.19 -14.30 15.51
CA LEU A 304 51.12 -13.26 15.03
C LEU A 304 52.45 -13.26 15.82
N LEU A 305 52.39 -13.44 17.14
CA LEU A 305 53.57 -13.48 18.01
C LEU A 305 54.38 -14.76 17.88
N ASN A 306 53.75 -15.93 17.70
CA ASN A 306 54.47 -17.18 17.46
C ASN A 306 55.28 -17.13 16.14
N LEU A 307 54.93 -16.22 15.23
CA LEU A 307 55.65 -15.97 13.98
C LEU A 307 56.83 -14.99 14.14
N VAL A 308 56.91 -14.30 15.28
CA VAL A 308 57.90 -13.28 15.61
C VAL A 308 58.71 -13.77 16.83
N GLY A 309 59.90 -14.34 16.58
CA GLY A 309 60.81 -14.80 17.65
C GLY A 309 60.74 -16.29 18.02
N GLY A 310 60.11 -17.13 17.18
CA GLY A 310 60.02 -18.58 17.38
C GLY A 310 61.14 -19.36 16.67
N GLY A 311 62.24 -19.64 17.37
CA GLY A 311 63.22 -20.62 16.92
C GLY A 311 62.60 -22.01 16.80
N HIS A 312 62.56 -22.57 15.58
CA HIS A 312 62.38 -23.98 15.17
C HIS A 312 61.77 -25.05 16.11
N GLU A 313 60.76 -24.75 16.92
CA GLU A 313 59.89 -25.77 17.54
C GLU A 313 58.44 -25.57 17.12
N TYR A 314 58.12 -26.03 15.90
CA TYR A 314 56.74 -26.15 15.41
C TYR A 314 56.02 -27.30 16.12
N ILE A 315 55.64 -27.09 17.38
CA ILE A 315 54.72 -27.98 18.10
C ILE A 315 53.30 -27.41 17.98
N THR A 316 52.41 -28.21 17.38
CA THR A 316 50.94 -28.09 17.29
C THR A 316 50.32 -27.11 16.27
N THR A 317 50.73 -27.20 15.00
CA THR A 317 50.06 -26.56 13.85
C THR A 317 48.58 -26.96 13.67
N THR A 318 48.17 -28.15 14.13
CA THR A 318 46.79 -28.63 14.01
C THR A 318 45.87 -28.11 15.12
N ALA A 319 46.30 -28.13 16.38
CA ALA A 319 45.46 -27.68 17.51
C ALA A 319 45.08 -26.20 17.40
N VAL A 320 46.04 -25.34 17.01
CA VAL A 320 45.82 -23.90 16.82
C VAL A 320 44.82 -23.62 15.69
N SER A 321 44.86 -24.37 14.58
CA SER A 321 43.89 -24.23 13.48
C SER A 321 42.47 -24.68 13.86
N TRP A 322 42.32 -25.73 14.67
CA TRP A 322 41.00 -26.16 15.18
C TRP A 322 40.40 -25.13 16.14
N ASP A 323 41.23 -24.47 16.94
CA ASP A 323 40.80 -23.41 17.86
C ASP A 323 40.32 -22.14 17.12
N ILE A 324 41.01 -21.72 16.05
CA ILE A 324 40.57 -20.58 15.19
C ILE A 324 39.23 -20.89 14.54
N LEU A 325 39.09 -22.07 13.94
CA LEU A 325 37.84 -22.48 13.28
C LEU A 325 36.68 -22.59 14.28
N GLY A 326 36.96 -23.09 15.49
CA GLY A 326 35.97 -23.15 16.57
C GLY A 326 35.52 -21.75 17.03
N LEU A 327 36.46 -20.81 17.18
CA LEU A 327 36.17 -19.41 17.50
C LEU A 327 35.39 -18.71 16.37
N GLU A 328 35.77 -18.96 15.12
CA GLU A 328 35.11 -18.39 13.95
C GLU A 328 33.65 -18.85 13.88
N ASN A 329 33.40 -20.16 13.97
CA ASN A 329 32.04 -20.71 13.94
C ASN A 329 31.19 -20.19 15.11
N LYS A 330 31.78 -20.12 16.32
CA LYS A 330 31.08 -19.62 17.50
C LYS A 330 30.73 -18.14 17.36
N LEU A 331 31.68 -17.31 16.93
CA LEU A 331 31.45 -15.88 16.74
C LEU A 331 30.47 -15.61 15.60
N SER A 332 30.55 -16.38 14.50
CA SER A 332 29.60 -16.30 13.38
C SER A 332 28.17 -16.60 13.84
N HIS A 333 27.96 -17.65 14.63
CA HIS A 333 26.64 -17.96 15.18
C HIS A 333 26.08 -16.84 16.08
N MET A 334 26.95 -16.21 16.88
CA MET A 334 26.56 -15.08 17.72
C MET A 334 26.26 -13.82 16.92
N ALA A 335 27.04 -13.55 15.86
CA ALA A 335 26.82 -12.45 14.94
C ALA A 335 25.48 -12.63 14.20
N ASP A 336 25.19 -13.83 13.68
CA ASP A 336 23.90 -14.15 13.03
C ASP A 336 22.71 -13.99 13.97
N HIS A 337 22.86 -14.36 15.25
CA HIS A 337 21.82 -14.12 16.24
C HIS A 337 21.58 -12.62 16.45
N LEU A 338 22.64 -11.84 16.69
CA LEU A 338 22.53 -10.39 16.88
C LEU A 338 22.01 -9.67 15.63
N GLN A 339 22.40 -10.09 14.43
CA GLN A 339 21.93 -9.54 13.17
C GLN A 339 20.41 -9.72 13.00
N ARG A 340 19.87 -10.91 13.32
CA ARG A 340 18.42 -11.17 13.31
C ARG A 340 17.66 -10.33 14.33
N GLU A 341 18.21 -10.13 15.52
CA GLU A 341 17.59 -9.25 16.52
C GLU A 341 17.62 -7.79 16.08
N LEU A 342 18.67 -7.36 15.38
CA LEU A 342 18.80 -6.01 14.82
C LEU A 342 17.76 -5.76 13.71
N GLU A 343 17.53 -6.74 12.85
CA GLU A 343 16.50 -6.69 11.80
C GLU A 343 15.11 -6.51 12.40
N LYS A 344 14.75 -7.31 13.42
CA LYS A 344 13.48 -7.14 14.16
C LYS A 344 13.34 -5.75 14.78
N CYS A 345 14.42 -5.23 15.39
CA CYS A 345 14.42 -3.88 15.96
C CYS A 345 14.13 -2.83 14.87
N ASN A 346 14.77 -2.93 13.71
CA ASN A 346 14.54 -2.03 12.58
C ASN A 346 13.11 -2.12 12.05
N GLU A 347 12.55 -3.32 11.90
CA GLU A 347 11.16 -3.51 11.50
C GLU A 347 10.18 -2.83 12.47
N LEU A 348 10.40 -2.96 13.78
CA LEU A 348 9.60 -2.30 14.82
C LEU A 348 9.74 -0.77 14.77
N ILE A 349 10.96 -0.26 14.55
CA ILE A 349 11.22 1.17 14.40
C ILE A 349 10.47 1.73 13.18
N GLU A 350 10.58 1.06 12.03
CA GLU A 350 9.89 1.48 10.81
C GLU A 350 8.36 1.38 10.95
N ALA A 351 7.86 0.38 11.69
CA ALA A 351 6.44 0.30 12.03
C ALA A 351 5.97 1.47 12.90
N LYS A 352 6.74 1.84 13.94
CA LYS A 352 6.44 2.99 14.79
C LYS A 352 6.51 4.31 14.03
N LYS A 353 7.54 4.52 13.20
CA LYS A 353 7.65 5.71 12.33
C LYS A 353 6.42 5.86 11.42
N ARG A 354 5.96 4.78 10.80
CA ARG A 354 4.75 4.79 9.97
C ARG A 354 3.50 5.13 10.77
N ASN A 355 3.37 4.64 12.00
CA ASN A 355 2.25 4.97 12.88
C ASN A 355 2.28 6.43 13.33
N ASP A 356 3.45 6.98 13.67
CA ASP A 356 3.60 8.39 14.04
C ASP A 356 3.32 9.31 12.86
N ALA A 357 3.78 8.97 11.66
CA ALA A 357 3.46 9.68 10.43
C ALA A 357 1.95 9.65 10.14
N PHE A 358 1.29 8.50 10.35
CA PHE A 358 -0.16 8.38 10.21
C PHE A 358 -0.92 9.25 11.23
N ALA A 359 -0.49 9.25 12.49
CA ALA A 359 -1.06 10.12 13.52
C ALA A 359 -0.85 11.61 13.21
N ALA A 360 0.32 11.97 12.68
CA ALA A 360 0.63 13.32 12.23
C ALA A 360 -0.25 13.74 11.05
N LEU A 361 -0.48 12.87 10.07
CA LEU A 361 -1.38 13.12 8.95
C LEU A 361 -2.83 13.32 9.42
N LYS A 362 -3.31 12.50 10.36
CA LYS A 362 -4.64 12.68 10.94
C LYS A 362 -4.79 14.04 11.61
N LYS A 363 -3.82 14.42 12.45
CA LYS A 363 -3.80 15.75 13.08
C LYS A 363 -3.73 16.87 12.04
N LEU A 364 -3.02 16.66 10.93
CA LEU A 364 -2.90 17.64 9.85
C LEU A 364 -4.26 17.98 9.25
N PHE A 365 -5.11 16.98 8.99
CA PHE A 365 -6.48 17.18 8.49
C PHE A 365 -7.44 17.82 9.51
N GLU A 366 -7.17 17.66 10.82
CA GLU A 366 -7.96 18.28 11.89
C GLU A 366 -7.59 19.76 12.11
N THR A 367 -6.36 20.15 11.78
CA THR A 367 -5.86 21.53 11.91
C THR A 367 -6.24 22.42 10.74
N SER A 368 -6.53 23.69 11.01
CA SER A 368 -6.74 24.70 9.96
C SER A 368 -5.40 25.27 9.48
N HIS A 369 -5.24 25.42 8.17
CA HIS A 369 -4.02 25.95 7.55
C HIS A 369 -4.29 27.27 6.83
N ILE A 370 -3.21 27.98 6.49
CA ILE A 370 -3.26 29.20 5.67
C ILE A 370 -3.70 28.86 4.26
N ASP A 371 -3.16 27.78 3.71
CA ASP A 371 -3.49 27.20 2.40
C ASP A 371 -3.48 25.67 2.46
N ASN A 372 -3.96 25.04 1.39
CA ASN A 372 -4.04 23.59 1.21
C ASN A 372 -2.67 22.90 0.94
N MET A 373 -1.55 23.62 0.88
CA MET A 373 -0.27 23.04 0.43
C MET A 373 0.29 21.99 1.37
N LYS A 374 0.14 22.17 2.69
CA LYS A 374 0.62 21.18 3.66
C LYS A 374 -0.08 19.83 3.48
N ILE A 375 -1.38 19.86 3.19
CA ILE A 375 -2.18 18.67 2.94
C ILE A 375 -1.75 18.03 1.62
N LEU A 376 -1.66 18.80 0.53
CA LEU A 376 -1.25 18.27 -0.77
C LEU A 376 0.15 17.63 -0.74
N ARG A 377 1.11 18.22 -0.02
CA ARG A 377 2.47 17.66 0.15
C ARG A 377 2.53 16.45 1.07
N ALA A 378 1.56 16.31 1.98
CA ALA A 378 1.45 15.11 2.81
C ALA A 378 0.76 13.95 2.07
N LEU A 379 -0.06 14.25 1.07
CA LEU A 379 -0.68 13.26 0.18
C LEU A 379 0.24 12.81 -0.95
N ILE A 380 1.05 13.74 -1.49
CA ILE A 380 1.93 13.50 -2.64
C ILE A 380 3.38 13.72 -2.22
N HIS A 381 4.13 12.63 -2.13
CA HIS A 381 5.55 12.63 -1.84
C HIS A 381 6.36 13.06 -3.06
N ALA A 382 6.78 14.33 -3.07
CA ALA A 382 7.57 14.93 -4.14
C ALA A 382 8.74 15.73 -3.59
N ARG A 383 9.87 15.72 -4.32
CA ARG A 383 11.00 16.63 -4.06
C ARG A 383 10.62 18.06 -4.42
N GLU A 384 11.26 19.05 -3.82
CA GLU A 384 10.93 20.47 -4.03
C GLU A 384 11.09 20.94 -5.47
N ASP A 385 12.01 20.34 -6.23
CA ASP A 385 12.29 20.63 -7.64
C ASP A 385 11.47 19.78 -8.63
N GLN A 386 10.78 18.75 -8.13
CA GLN A 386 9.99 17.84 -8.93
C GLN A 386 8.63 18.48 -9.28
N ARG A 387 8.10 18.14 -10.47
CA ARG A 387 6.75 18.51 -10.90
C ARG A 387 5.86 17.27 -10.79
N PRO A 388 5.16 17.07 -9.66
CA PRO A 388 4.59 15.77 -9.33
C PRO A 388 3.17 15.55 -9.87
N ILE A 389 2.59 16.56 -10.53
CA ILE A 389 1.26 16.46 -11.13
C ILE A 389 1.32 16.70 -12.63
N PHE A 390 0.40 16.08 -13.36
CA PHE A 390 0.22 16.19 -14.80
C PHE A 390 -1.09 16.93 -15.09
N ASP A 391 -1.02 17.99 -15.88
CA ASP A 391 -2.18 18.74 -16.38
C ASP A 391 -2.81 17.99 -17.56
N GLY A 392 -4.02 17.43 -17.37
CA GLY A 392 -4.75 16.70 -18.39
C GLY A 392 -5.25 17.56 -19.57
N THR A 393 -5.36 18.88 -19.43
CA THR A 393 -5.74 19.79 -20.52
C THR A 393 -4.53 20.18 -21.36
N ARG A 394 -3.44 20.64 -20.71
CA ARG A 394 -2.22 21.11 -21.40
C ARG A 394 -1.24 19.99 -21.73
N LYS A 395 -1.42 18.81 -21.14
CA LYS A 395 -0.59 17.61 -21.28
C LYS A 395 0.88 17.86 -20.89
N ILE A 396 1.10 18.56 -19.78
CA ILE A 396 2.42 18.89 -19.23
C ILE A 396 2.49 18.60 -17.73
N ASN A 397 3.70 18.39 -17.20
CA ASN A 397 3.91 18.28 -15.76
C ASN A 397 4.02 19.68 -15.12
N GLU A 398 3.34 19.85 -13.99
CA GLU A 398 3.24 21.10 -13.22
C GLU A 398 3.58 20.86 -11.74
N GLY A 399 3.85 21.96 -11.02
CA GLY A 399 4.00 21.96 -9.56
C GLY A 399 2.66 21.94 -8.85
N LEU A 400 2.66 21.60 -7.55
CA LEU A 400 1.44 21.62 -6.72
C LEU A 400 0.88 23.04 -6.53
N GLU A 401 1.71 24.07 -6.76
CA GLU A 401 1.39 25.48 -6.59
C GLU A 401 0.20 25.94 -7.43
N VAL A 402 -0.10 25.26 -8.54
CA VAL A 402 -1.27 25.58 -9.40
C VAL A 402 -2.61 25.28 -8.72
N LEU A 403 -2.60 24.45 -7.67
CA LEU A 403 -3.76 24.06 -6.86
C LEU A 403 -3.87 24.88 -5.55
N ARG A 404 -2.92 25.77 -5.28
CA ARG A 404 -2.87 26.55 -4.04
C ARG A 404 -4.12 27.43 -3.89
N MET A 405 -4.73 27.43 -2.70
CA MET A 405 -5.89 28.26 -2.37
C MET A 405 -7.12 28.04 -3.26
N LYS A 406 -7.22 26.86 -3.90
CA LYS A 406 -8.39 26.43 -4.65
C LYS A 406 -9.12 25.32 -3.90
N TYR A 407 -10.40 25.13 -4.22
CA TYR A 407 -11.07 23.87 -3.92
C TYR A 407 -10.43 22.77 -4.77
N VAL A 408 -10.02 21.68 -4.13
CA VAL A 408 -9.41 20.54 -4.82
C VAL A 408 -10.29 19.31 -4.57
N LEU A 409 -10.87 18.79 -5.64
CA LEU A 409 -11.63 17.55 -5.65
C LEU A 409 -10.68 16.40 -5.95
N LEU A 410 -10.31 15.65 -4.91
CA LEU A 410 -9.47 14.46 -5.05
C LEU A 410 -10.32 13.32 -5.59
N LEU A 411 -10.12 12.96 -6.85
CA LEU A 411 -10.66 11.74 -7.43
C LEU A 411 -9.76 10.59 -7.00
N ILE A 412 -10.23 9.73 -6.12
CA ILE A 412 -9.50 8.59 -5.57
C ILE A 412 -10.10 7.32 -6.15
N SER A 413 -9.29 6.48 -6.76
CA SER A 413 -9.76 5.24 -7.37
C SER A 413 -8.67 4.20 -7.51
N ASP A 414 -9.06 2.96 -7.76
CA ASP A 414 -8.16 2.00 -8.37
C ASP A 414 -7.97 2.32 -9.87
N LEU A 415 -7.23 1.48 -10.60
CA LEU A 415 -7.11 1.59 -12.06
C LEU A 415 -8.34 1.02 -12.80
N ASP A 416 -9.25 0.35 -12.11
CA ASP A 416 -10.50 -0.19 -12.68
C ASP A 416 -11.65 0.82 -12.52
N LEU A 417 -11.56 1.93 -13.25
CA LEU A 417 -12.56 2.99 -13.25
C LEU A 417 -13.65 2.71 -14.31
N PRO A 418 -14.95 2.66 -13.92
CA PRO A 418 -16.04 2.55 -14.88
C PRO A 418 -16.01 3.69 -15.90
N GLN A 419 -16.07 3.36 -17.19
CA GLN A 419 -15.95 4.35 -18.27
C GLN A 419 -17.12 5.33 -18.29
N GLU A 420 -18.31 4.85 -17.97
CA GLU A 420 -19.53 5.64 -17.89
C GLU A 420 -19.41 6.72 -16.83
N GLU A 421 -18.91 6.33 -15.66
CA GLU A 421 -18.72 7.22 -14.53
C GLU A 421 -17.71 8.34 -14.88
N LEU A 422 -16.61 7.98 -15.54
CA LEU A 422 -15.63 8.94 -16.02
C LEU A 422 -16.21 9.89 -17.08
N HIS A 423 -17.02 9.39 -18.02
CA HIS A 423 -17.66 10.24 -19.03
C HIS A 423 -18.67 11.21 -18.41
N ILE A 424 -19.52 10.77 -17.48
CA ILE A 424 -20.47 11.68 -16.82
C ILE A 424 -19.71 12.70 -15.96
N LEU A 425 -18.68 12.29 -15.21
CA LEU A 425 -17.81 13.21 -14.48
C LEU A 425 -17.18 14.25 -15.43
N HIS A 426 -16.72 13.80 -16.60
CA HIS A 426 -16.18 14.66 -17.66
C HIS A 426 -17.22 15.67 -18.17
N LEU A 427 -18.46 15.24 -18.41
CA LEU A 427 -19.56 16.11 -18.85
C LEU A 427 -19.87 17.18 -17.80
N ILE A 428 -19.98 16.79 -16.52
CA ILE A 428 -20.24 17.73 -15.43
C ILE A 428 -19.08 18.71 -15.25
N TYR A 429 -17.84 18.22 -15.25
CA TYR A 429 -16.64 19.05 -15.09
C TYR A 429 -16.49 20.12 -16.20
N ASN A 430 -16.89 19.80 -17.42
CA ASN A 430 -16.80 20.73 -18.56
C ASN A 430 -17.96 21.73 -18.64
N GLN A 431 -18.94 21.67 -17.74
CA GLN A 431 -19.94 22.73 -17.63
C GLN A 431 -19.23 24.04 -17.23
N GLN A 432 -19.20 25.01 -18.15
CA GLN A 432 -18.37 26.22 -18.06
C GLN A 432 -18.69 27.13 -16.86
N ILE A 433 -19.80 26.88 -16.16
CA ILE A 433 -20.36 27.78 -15.14
C ILE A 433 -19.41 27.92 -13.94
N MET A 434 -18.73 26.85 -13.51
CA MET A 434 -17.92 26.83 -12.27
C MET A 434 -16.47 26.33 -12.44
N ARG A 435 -15.97 26.22 -13.67
CA ARG A 435 -14.64 25.62 -13.96
C ARG A 435 -13.45 26.38 -13.34
N HIS A 436 -13.68 27.61 -12.86
CA HIS A 436 -12.66 28.43 -12.19
C HIS A 436 -12.70 28.31 -10.65
N GLU A 437 -13.73 27.66 -10.09
CA GLU A 437 -13.97 27.61 -8.64
C GLU A 437 -13.32 26.40 -7.97
N TYR A 438 -13.09 25.32 -8.71
CA TYR A 438 -12.43 24.11 -8.21
C TYR A 438 -11.63 23.39 -9.30
N GLU A 439 -10.67 22.57 -8.87
CA GLU A 439 -9.87 21.70 -9.74
C GLU A 439 -10.06 20.24 -9.30
N VAL A 440 -10.05 19.31 -10.25
CA VAL A 440 -10.04 17.87 -9.95
C VAL A 440 -8.59 17.36 -10.00
N LEU A 441 -8.19 16.55 -9.02
CA LEU A 441 -6.88 15.90 -8.95
C LEU A 441 -7.07 14.40 -8.76
N TRP A 442 -6.63 13.61 -9.74
CA TRP A 442 -6.70 12.15 -9.68
C TRP A 442 -5.52 11.56 -8.89
N LEU A 443 -5.87 10.78 -7.86
CA LEU A 443 -4.99 10.01 -6.99
C LEU A 443 -5.29 8.50 -7.16
N PRO A 444 -4.57 7.79 -8.05
CA PRO A 444 -4.72 6.35 -8.20
C PRO A 444 -4.13 5.63 -6.97
N ILE A 445 -4.91 4.72 -6.38
CA ILE A 445 -4.50 3.90 -5.26
C ILE A 445 -4.00 2.56 -5.81
N VAL A 446 -2.69 2.36 -5.78
CA VAL A 446 -2.04 1.11 -6.17
C VAL A 446 -1.21 0.58 -5.01
N ASP A 447 -1.12 -0.74 -4.88
CA ASP A 447 -0.32 -1.32 -3.81
C ASP A 447 1.18 -1.18 -4.10
N HIS A 448 1.87 -0.36 -3.31
CA HIS A 448 3.31 -0.14 -3.44
C HIS A 448 4.16 -1.33 -3.00
N ALA A 449 3.58 -2.34 -2.35
CA ALA A 449 4.30 -3.57 -2.04
C ALA A 449 4.69 -4.37 -3.30
N THR A 450 3.99 -4.12 -4.42
CA THR A 450 4.26 -4.77 -5.71
C THR A 450 4.60 -3.70 -6.74
N SER A 451 5.71 -3.87 -7.47
CA SER A 451 6.00 -3.01 -8.62
C SER A 451 4.86 -3.12 -9.64
N MET A 452 4.39 -1.99 -10.18
CA MET A 452 3.35 -1.98 -11.21
C MET A 452 3.75 -2.89 -12.38
N SER A 453 2.83 -3.74 -12.80
CA SER A 453 3.03 -4.55 -14.02
C SER A 453 2.95 -3.65 -15.26
N PRO A 454 3.58 -4.06 -16.40
CA PRO A 454 3.49 -3.30 -17.65
C PRO A 454 2.05 -3.05 -18.11
N THR A 455 1.13 -3.99 -17.84
CA THR A 455 -0.30 -3.86 -18.15
C THR A 455 -0.96 -2.76 -17.32
N GLN A 456 -0.67 -2.70 -16.02
CA GLN A 456 -1.19 -1.63 -15.14
C GLN A 456 -0.63 -0.27 -15.51
N GLU A 457 0.65 -0.20 -15.90
CA GLU A 457 1.28 1.04 -16.36
C GLU A 457 0.63 1.56 -17.64
N SER A 458 0.37 0.68 -18.62
CA SER A 458 -0.37 1.03 -19.84
C SER A 458 -1.79 1.54 -19.53
N LEU A 459 -2.52 0.83 -18.65
CA LEU A 459 -3.87 1.21 -18.25
C LEU A 459 -3.90 2.58 -17.56
N PHE A 460 -2.97 2.83 -16.64
CA PHE A 460 -2.82 4.12 -15.98
C PHE A 460 -2.61 5.25 -17.00
N LEU A 461 -1.72 5.05 -17.98
CA LEU A 461 -1.43 6.05 -19.01
C LEU A 461 -2.63 6.32 -19.92
N GLU A 462 -3.39 5.29 -20.28
CA GLU A 462 -4.62 5.41 -21.08
C GLU A 462 -5.70 6.22 -20.34
N LEU A 463 -5.96 5.88 -19.08
CA LEU A 463 -6.90 6.60 -18.22
C LEU A 463 -6.47 8.06 -18.01
N ARG A 464 -5.19 8.30 -17.67
CA ARG A 464 -4.67 9.66 -17.52
C ARG A 464 -4.83 10.49 -18.79
N LYS A 465 -4.69 9.86 -19.97
CA LYS A 465 -4.78 10.54 -21.26
C LYS A 465 -6.21 11.00 -21.57
N SER A 466 -7.24 10.26 -21.16
CA SER A 466 -8.64 10.63 -21.39
C SER A 466 -9.14 11.72 -20.43
N MET A 467 -8.51 11.89 -19.27
CA MET A 467 -8.89 12.89 -18.28
C MET A 467 -8.46 14.33 -18.67
N PRO A 468 -9.34 15.35 -18.49
CA PRO A 468 -9.03 16.77 -18.75
C PRO A 468 -8.49 17.51 -17.53
N TRP A 469 -8.48 16.88 -16.35
CA TRP A 469 -8.10 17.46 -15.07
C TRP A 469 -6.70 17.01 -14.64
N TYR A 470 -6.24 17.43 -13.45
CA TYR A 470 -4.92 17.05 -12.96
C TYR A 470 -4.87 15.59 -12.52
N SER A 471 -3.73 14.95 -12.65
CA SER A 471 -3.42 13.68 -12.00
C SER A 471 -2.04 13.74 -11.36
N VAL A 472 -1.72 12.81 -10.47
CA VAL A 472 -0.29 12.58 -10.17
C VAL A 472 0.47 12.15 -11.43
N GLU A 473 1.75 12.51 -11.50
CA GLU A 473 2.63 12.16 -12.60
C GLU A 473 2.86 10.64 -12.67
N HIS A 474 3.02 10.01 -11.50
CA HIS A 474 3.10 8.56 -11.37
C HIS A 474 2.44 8.12 -10.05
N PRO A 475 1.75 6.95 -9.99
CA PRO A 475 1.09 6.49 -8.77
C PRO A 475 2.04 6.33 -7.57
N SER A 476 3.33 6.04 -7.79
CA SER A 476 4.35 5.96 -6.73
C SER A 476 4.60 7.27 -5.98
N LEU A 477 4.07 8.39 -6.46
CA LEU A 477 4.16 9.68 -5.78
C LEU A 477 3.07 9.84 -4.72
N VAL A 478 2.04 9.00 -4.69
CA VAL A 478 1.06 9.01 -3.59
C VAL A 478 1.73 8.42 -2.35
N ASP A 479 1.69 9.14 -1.23
CA ASP A 479 2.38 8.72 -0.02
C ASP A 479 1.74 7.43 0.57
N PRO A 480 2.51 6.40 0.94
CA PRO A 480 1.94 5.17 1.52
C PRO A 480 1.12 5.41 2.81
N VAL A 481 1.49 6.40 3.61
CA VAL A 481 0.73 6.81 4.80
C VAL A 481 -0.60 7.46 4.39
N ALA A 482 -0.61 8.23 3.30
CA ALA A 482 -1.83 8.79 2.73
C ALA A 482 -2.75 7.69 2.19
N ILE A 483 -2.23 6.68 1.49
CA ILE A 483 -3.02 5.53 1.02
C ILE A 483 -3.66 4.80 2.20
N ARG A 484 -2.90 4.57 3.28
CA ARG A 484 -3.43 3.99 4.51
C ARG A 484 -4.55 4.85 5.09
N TYR A 485 -4.37 6.18 5.14
CA TYR A 485 -5.39 7.12 5.63
C TYR A 485 -6.66 7.10 4.77
N ILE A 486 -6.50 7.07 3.46
CA ILE A 486 -7.59 6.97 2.48
C ILE A 486 -8.40 5.68 2.70
N ARG A 487 -7.72 4.55 2.93
CA ARG A 487 -8.37 3.25 3.21
C ARG A 487 -9.04 3.20 4.59
N GLU A 488 -8.36 3.63 5.65
CA GLU A 488 -8.84 3.47 7.03
C GLU A 488 -9.80 4.57 7.49
N ILE A 489 -9.62 5.82 7.04
CA ILE A 489 -10.39 6.98 7.51
C ILE A 489 -11.45 7.40 6.51
N TRP A 490 -11.13 7.41 5.22
CA TRP A 490 -12.12 7.68 4.16
C TRP A 490 -12.86 6.43 3.68
N ASN A 491 -12.53 5.25 4.23
CA ASN A 491 -13.15 3.96 3.92
C ASN A 491 -13.10 3.59 2.43
N PHE A 492 -12.00 3.96 1.75
CA PHE A 492 -11.76 3.54 0.39
C PHE A 492 -11.50 2.03 0.31
N THR A 493 -12.19 1.36 -0.59
CA THR A 493 -12.02 -0.07 -0.88
C THR A 493 -11.65 -0.29 -2.34
N HIS A 494 -12.62 -0.13 -3.24
CA HIS A 494 -12.45 -0.22 -4.70
C HIS A 494 -13.26 0.85 -5.45
N MET A 495 -14.41 1.25 -4.90
CA MET A 495 -15.28 2.24 -5.53
C MET A 495 -14.62 3.63 -5.51
N PRO A 496 -14.69 4.39 -6.61
CA PRO A 496 -14.12 5.72 -6.66
C PRO A 496 -14.76 6.64 -5.61
N LEU A 497 -13.94 7.53 -5.06
CA LEU A 497 -14.35 8.59 -4.14
C LEU A 497 -13.96 9.94 -4.72
N LEU A 498 -14.79 10.95 -4.47
CA LEU A 498 -14.48 12.33 -4.80
C LEU A 498 -14.42 13.16 -3.51
N VAL A 499 -13.24 13.27 -2.92
CA VAL A 499 -13.04 13.98 -1.65
C VAL A 499 -12.84 15.46 -1.94
N VAL A 500 -13.58 16.33 -1.25
CA VAL A 500 -13.53 17.78 -1.45
C VAL A 500 -12.65 18.42 -0.40
N LEU A 501 -11.53 19.01 -0.82
CA LEU A 501 -10.70 19.87 0.01
C LEU A 501 -11.07 21.34 -0.22
N ASP A 502 -11.26 22.10 0.86
CA ASP A 502 -11.38 23.55 0.80
C ASP A 502 -10.01 24.23 0.52
N PRO A 503 -9.97 25.54 0.23
CA PRO A 503 -8.72 26.27 -0.01
C PRO A 503 -7.68 26.19 1.13
N GLN A 504 -8.11 25.87 2.35
CA GLN A 504 -7.26 25.68 3.54
C GLN A 504 -6.88 24.21 3.76
N GLY A 505 -7.31 23.30 2.89
CA GLY A 505 -7.00 21.87 2.93
C GLY A 505 -7.90 21.04 3.85
N ARG A 506 -9.00 21.59 4.37
CA ARG A 506 -9.95 20.82 5.20
C ARG A 506 -10.89 20.01 4.32
N VAL A 507 -11.23 18.82 4.80
CA VAL A 507 -12.19 17.94 4.12
C VAL A 507 -13.61 18.46 4.33
N SER A 508 -14.21 18.98 3.26
CA SER A 508 -15.60 19.47 3.23
C SER A 508 -16.61 18.35 2.99
N ASN A 509 -16.22 17.34 2.21
CA ASN A 509 -17.01 16.15 1.94
C ASN A 509 -16.06 14.98 1.59
N VAL A 510 -16.27 13.82 2.19
CA VAL A 510 -15.47 12.61 1.93
C VAL A 510 -15.89 11.88 0.65
N ASN A 511 -17.12 12.12 0.16
CA ASN A 511 -17.54 11.61 -1.13
C ASN A 511 -18.62 12.52 -1.75
N ALA A 512 -18.20 13.37 -2.68
CA ALA A 512 -19.08 14.29 -3.38
C ALA A 512 -19.74 13.69 -4.65
N LEU A 513 -19.39 12.48 -5.09
CA LEU A 513 -19.97 11.88 -6.30
C LEU A 513 -21.50 11.86 -6.26
N PRO A 514 -22.17 11.37 -5.19
CA PRO A 514 -23.64 11.35 -5.15
C PRO A 514 -24.24 12.75 -5.27
N VAL A 515 -23.70 13.72 -4.54
CA VAL A 515 -24.17 15.11 -4.56
C VAL A 515 -23.99 15.72 -5.96
N MET A 516 -22.86 15.43 -6.59
CA MET A 516 -22.52 15.90 -7.93
C MET A 516 -23.42 15.25 -9.00
N TRP A 517 -23.77 13.97 -8.87
CA TRP A 517 -24.72 13.31 -9.76
C TRP A 517 -26.12 13.92 -9.66
N ILE A 518 -26.58 14.24 -8.44
CA ILE A 518 -27.92 14.79 -8.22
C ILE A 518 -28.01 16.22 -8.75
N TRP A 519 -27.04 17.07 -8.39
CA TRP A 519 -27.19 18.52 -8.52
C TRP A 519 -26.21 19.17 -9.50
N GLY A 520 -25.13 18.50 -9.91
CA GLY A 520 -24.10 19.11 -10.75
C GLY A 520 -23.46 20.35 -10.12
N SER A 521 -23.26 21.39 -10.93
CA SER A 521 -22.62 22.65 -10.50
C SER A 521 -23.35 23.41 -9.37
N PRO A 522 -24.70 23.49 -9.31
CA PRO A 522 -25.42 24.07 -8.18
C PRO A 522 -25.06 23.57 -6.78
N ALA A 523 -24.52 22.34 -6.67
CA ALA A 523 -24.11 21.77 -5.39
C ALA A 523 -22.80 22.30 -4.85
N PHE A 524 -21.99 23.01 -5.63
CA PHE A 524 -20.75 23.62 -5.12
C PHE A 524 -21.03 24.47 -3.86
N PRO A 525 -20.23 24.36 -2.78
CA PRO A 525 -18.96 23.63 -2.63
C PRO A 525 -19.09 22.15 -2.17
N PHE A 526 -20.17 21.49 -2.55
CA PHE A 526 -20.46 20.06 -2.31
C PHE A 526 -20.48 19.66 -0.83
N THR A 527 -20.83 20.59 0.05
CA THR A 527 -20.96 20.34 1.49
C THR A 527 -22.33 19.74 1.82
N LYS A 528 -22.41 18.98 2.92
CA LYS A 528 -23.68 18.47 3.44
C LYS A 528 -24.72 19.57 3.71
N GLN A 529 -24.27 20.75 4.16
CA GLN A 529 -25.15 21.88 4.40
C GLN A 529 -25.74 22.44 3.09
N ARG A 530 -24.92 22.53 2.04
CA ARG A 530 -25.39 22.96 0.72
C ARG A 530 -26.37 21.96 0.12
N GLU A 531 -26.10 20.67 0.25
CA GLU A 531 -27.01 19.60 -0.16
C GLU A 531 -28.37 19.67 0.55
N LEU A 532 -28.39 19.89 1.87
CA LEU A 532 -29.63 20.08 2.63
C LEU A 532 -30.44 21.28 2.15
N ALA A 533 -29.79 22.40 1.82
CA ALA A 533 -30.46 23.59 1.29
C ALA A 533 -31.13 23.28 -0.07
N LEU A 534 -30.43 22.58 -0.95
CA LEU A 534 -30.98 22.17 -2.25
C LEU A 534 -32.18 21.24 -2.10
N TRP A 535 -32.13 20.30 -1.14
CA TRP A 535 -33.29 19.46 -0.84
C TRP A 535 -34.49 20.24 -0.33
N ALA A 536 -34.28 21.27 0.48
CA ALA A 536 -35.35 22.10 1.03
C ALA A 536 -36.03 22.97 -0.04
N GLU A 537 -35.30 23.37 -1.08
CA GLU A 537 -35.80 24.16 -2.20
C GLU A 537 -36.46 23.31 -3.30
N SER A 538 -36.33 21.98 -3.22
CA SER A 538 -36.73 21.07 -4.29
C SER A 538 -38.10 20.44 -4.08
N SER A 539 -38.79 20.23 -5.19
CA SER A 539 -40.03 19.46 -5.27
C SER A 539 -39.88 18.30 -6.25
N TRP A 540 -40.66 17.23 -6.08
CA TRP A 540 -40.68 16.13 -7.05
C TRP A 540 -41.36 16.56 -8.36
N ASN A 541 -40.56 16.82 -9.39
CA ASN A 541 -41.00 17.22 -10.72
C ASN A 541 -39.99 16.74 -11.78
N ILE A 542 -40.29 16.99 -13.06
CA ILE A 542 -39.43 16.56 -14.16
C ILE A 542 -38.04 17.22 -14.14
N VAL A 543 -37.93 18.44 -13.56
CA VAL A 543 -36.66 19.15 -13.44
C VAL A 543 -35.73 18.36 -12.52
N LEU A 544 -36.22 18.02 -11.32
CA LEU A 544 -35.48 17.20 -10.38
C LEU A 544 -35.19 15.82 -10.97
N LEU A 545 -36.13 15.20 -11.68
CA LEU A 545 -35.96 13.84 -12.20
C LEU A 545 -34.95 13.75 -13.35
N ALA A 546 -34.96 14.68 -14.30
CA ALA A 546 -34.27 14.47 -15.58
C ALA A 546 -33.67 15.70 -16.29
N ASP A 547 -33.77 16.92 -15.76
CA ASP A 547 -33.24 18.13 -16.43
C ASP A 547 -31.76 18.03 -16.79
N SER A 548 -30.95 17.43 -15.92
CA SER A 548 -29.51 17.26 -16.13
C SER A 548 -29.13 16.07 -17.02
N ILE A 549 -30.10 15.28 -17.50
CA ILE A 549 -29.84 14.03 -18.23
C ILE A 549 -29.77 14.28 -19.74
N ASP A 550 -30.68 15.08 -20.29
CA ASP A 550 -30.75 15.39 -21.71
C ASP A 550 -31.10 16.86 -21.93
N PRO A 551 -30.29 17.61 -22.72
CA PRO A 551 -30.53 19.04 -22.93
C PRO A 551 -31.88 19.35 -23.58
N ARG A 552 -32.47 18.40 -24.33
CA ARG A 552 -33.80 18.57 -24.93
C ARG A 552 -34.89 18.71 -23.88
N ILE A 553 -34.74 18.10 -22.71
CA ILE A 553 -35.74 18.18 -21.63
C ILE A 553 -35.86 19.62 -21.16
N THR A 554 -34.76 20.33 -20.97
CA THR A 554 -34.76 21.76 -20.62
C THR A 554 -35.50 22.61 -21.67
N GLU A 555 -35.33 22.31 -22.96
CA GLU A 555 -36.06 22.99 -24.05
C GLU A 555 -37.56 22.68 -24.01
N TRP A 556 -37.93 21.41 -23.83
CA TRP A 556 -39.34 20.99 -23.74
C TRP A 556 -40.06 21.59 -22.53
N ILE A 557 -39.37 21.76 -21.40
CA ILE A 557 -39.90 22.44 -20.23
C ILE A 557 -40.16 23.92 -20.53
N LYS A 558 -39.24 24.62 -21.20
CA LYS A 558 -39.41 26.03 -21.59
C LYS A 558 -40.57 26.23 -22.55
N ASP A 559 -40.76 25.30 -23.48
CA ASP A 559 -41.85 25.30 -24.45
C ASP A 559 -43.19 24.81 -23.84
N ASN A 560 -43.21 24.46 -22.55
CA ASN A 560 -44.38 23.91 -21.85
C ASN A 560 -44.99 22.70 -22.56
N LYS A 561 -44.15 21.85 -23.17
CA LYS A 561 -44.57 20.61 -23.82
C LYS A 561 -44.92 19.54 -22.78
N PHE A 562 -45.67 18.54 -23.22
CA PHE A 562 -45.84 17.31 -22.45
C PHE A 562 -44.61 16.42 -22.66
N ILE A 563 -44.05 15.89 -21.59
CA ILE A 563 -42.83 15.07 -21.65
C ILE A 563 -43.18 13.70 -21.10
N CYS A 564 -42.88 12.65 -21.87
CA CYS A 564 -43.02 11.26 -21.48
C CYS A 564 -41.65 10.59 -21.46
N LEU A 565 -41.13 10.32 -20.26
CA LEU A 565 -39.96 9.47 -20.09
C LEU A 565 -40.43 8.03 -19.93
N TYR A 566 -39.83 7.09 -20.66
CA TYR A 566 -40.23 5.69 -20.54
C TYR A 566 -39.06 4.74 -20.70
N GLY A 567 -39.20 3.53 -20.18
CA GLY A 567 -38.14 2.53 -20.18
C GLY A 567 -38.66 1.10 -20.09
N GLY A 568 -37.74 0.14 -20.08
CA GLY A 568 -38.04 -1.30 -20.15
C GLY A 568 -37.04 -2.03 -21.04
N GLU A 569 -37.26 -3.33 -21.25
CA GLU A 569 -36.44 -4.15 -22.17
C GLU A 569 -37.30 -4.99 -23.15
N ASP A 570 -38.62 -4.84 -23.10
CA ASP A 570 -39.59 -5.51 -23.96
C ASP A 570 -39.99 -4.60 -25.14
N ILE A 571 -39.48 -4.91 -26.33
CA ILE A 571 -39.76 -4.13 -27.53
C ILE A 571 -41.23 -4.25 -28.00
N GLU A 572 -41.91 -5.35 -27.72
CA GLU A 572 -43.32 -5.50 -28.07
C GLU A 572 -44.18 -4.59 -27.21
N TRP A 573 -43.89 -4.55 -25.91
CA TRP A 573 -44.50 -3.59 -24.99
C TRP A 573 -44.23 -2.15 -25.45
N ILE A 574 -42.97 -1.80 -25.76
CA ILE A 574 -42.59 -0.45 -26.22
C ILE A 574 -43.39 -0.03 -27.46
N ARG A 575 -43.53 -0.92 -28.46
CA ARG A 575 -44.30 -0.63 -29.68
C ARG A 575 -45.78 -0.40 -29.39
N LYS A 576 -46.40 -1.25 -28.56
CA LYS A 576 -47.81 -1.08 -28.16
C LYS A 576 -48.02 0.22 -27.38
N PHE A 577 -47.13 0.49 -26.43
CA PHE A 577 -47.17 1.69 -25.59
C PHE A 577 -47.04 2.97 -26.41
N THR A 578 -45.98 3.09 -27.21
CA THR A 578 -45.74 4.29 -28.02
C THR A 578 -46.86 4.53 -29.05
N ALA A 579 -47.41 3.48 -29.65
CA ALA A 579 -48.57 3.59 -30.54
C ALA A 579 -49.84 4.07 -29.82
N ALA A 580 -50.13 3.55 -28.62
CA ALA A 580 -51.28 3.97 -27.83
C ALA A 580 -51.15 5.44 -27.40
N VAL A 581 -49.98 5.84 -26.89
CA VAL A 581 -49.72 7.24 -26.50
C VAL A 581 -49.85 8.18 -27.70
N ARG A 582 -49.30 7.83 -28.87
CA ARG A 582 -49.45 8.61 -30.11
C ARG A 582 -50.91 8.75 -30.56
N THR A 583 -51.69 7.69 -30.43
CA THR A 583 -53.11 7.70 -30.79
C THR A 583 -53.88 8.70 -29.92
N ILE A 584 -53.67 8.64 -28.59
CA ILE A 584 -54.32 9.53 -27.62
C ILE A 584 -53.88 10.98 -27.80
N THR A 585 -52.57 11.22 -27.93
CA THR A 585 -52.02 12.57 -28.10
C THR A 585 -52.46 13.22 -29.41
N THR A 586 -52.62 12.43 -30.49
CA THR A 586 -53.20 12.92 -31.75
C THR A 586 -54.67 13.29 -31.58
N ALA A 587 -55.46 12.46 -30.89
CA ALA A 587 -56.88 12.71 -30.63
C ALA A 587 -57.12 13.94 -29.76
N LEU A 588 -56.22 14.21 -28.80
CA LEU A 588 -56.29 15.34 -27.88
C LEU A 588 -55.50 16.57 -28.34
N HIS A 589 -54.83 16.52 -29.49
CA HIS A 589 -53.95 17.57 -30.01
C HIS A 589 -52.86 18.03 -29.01
N LEU A 590 -52.25 17.09 -28.29
CA LEU A 590 -51.22 17.37 -27.29
C LEU A 590 -49.82 17.43 -27.92
N PRO A 591 -49.02 18.49 -27.66
CA PRO A 591 -47.62 18.55 -28.06
C PRO A 591 -46.77 17.69 -27.10
N LEU A 592 -46.80 16.37 -27.28
CA LEU A 592 -46.11 15.40 -26.44
C LEU A 592 -44.82 14.89 -27.07
N GLU A 593 -43.72 15.00 -26.34
CA GLU A 593 -42.41 14.46 -26.69
C GLU A 593 -42.14 13.22 -25.83
N MET A 594 -41.64 12.14 -26.45
CA MET A 594 -41.29 10.90 -25.77
C MET A 594 -39.78 10.69 -25.81
N LEU A 595 -39.16 10.34 -24.69
CA LEU A 595 -37.76 9.96 -24.59
C LEU A 595 -37.62 8.58 -23.94
N TYR A 596 -36.92 7.69 -24.63
CA TYR A 596 -36.57 6.38 -24.10
C TYR A 596 -35.34 6.46 -23.20
N VAL A 597 -35.49 6.04 -21.94
CA VAL A 597 -34.48 6.09 -20.87
C VAL A 597 -33.97 4.69 -20.48
N GLY A 598 -34.63 3.62 -20.92
CA GLY A 598 -34.16 2.24 -20.70
C GLY A 598 -34.31 1.72 -19.27
N LYS A 599 -33.35 0.92 -18.81
CA LYS A 599 -33.38 0.12 -17.56
C LYS A 599 -31.99 0.12 -16.92
N SER A 600 -31.89 -0.05 -15.60
CA SER A 600 -30.64 0.12 -14.81
C SER A 600 -29.50 -0.82 -15.19
N ASN A 601 -29.83 -1.92 -15.88
CA ASN A 601 -28.86 -2.86 -16.43
C ASN A 601 -28.94 -2.85 -17.96
N PRO A 602 -28.41 -1.82 -18.64
CA PRO A 602 -28.53 -1.65 -20.08
C PRO A 602 -27.61 -2.61 -20.84
N LYS A 603 -27.89 -3.92 -20.74
CA LYS A 603 -27.23 -4.96 -21.54
C LYS A 603 -27.75 -4.93 -22.98
N ASP A 604 -27.35 -5.93 -23.76
CA ASP A 604 -27.73 -6.16 -25.14
C ASP A 604 -29.21 -5.91 -25.49
N LYS A 605 -30.15 -6.20 -24.58
CA LYS A 605 -31.59 -5.95 -24.81
C LYS A 605 -31.94 -4.46 -24.87
N VAL A 606 -31.37 -3.64 -23.97
CA VAL A 606 -31.58 -2.18 -23.99
C VAL A 606 -30.92 -1.55 -25.22
N ARG A 607 -29.75 -2.09 -25.64
CA ARG A 607 -29.11 -1.71 -26.92
C ARG A 607 -30.04 -1.96 -28.10
N ARG A 608 -30.56 -3.18 -28.23
CA ARG A 608 -31.50 -3.55 -29.32
C ARG A 608 -32.75 -2.68 -29.29
N CYS A 609 -33.28 -2.36 -28.10
CA CYS A 609 -34.42 -1.45 -27.99
C CYS A 609 -34.07 -0.05 -28.51
N HIS A 610 -32.92 0.51 -28.13
CA HIS A 610 -32.45 1.81 -28.66
C HIS A 610 -32.37 1.80 -30.19
N GLU A 611 -31.72 0.78 -30.77
CA GLU A 611 -31.56 0.64 -32.23
C GLU A 611 -32.92 0.54 -32.95
N ILE A 612 -33.86 -0.23 -32.40
CA ILE A 612 -35.19 -0.39 -33.01
C ILE A 612 -36.02 0.89 -32.88
N ILE A 613 -36.00 1.55 -31.72
CA ILE A 613 -36.75 2.80 -31.49
C ILE A 613 -36.25 3.89 -32.43
N ASP A 614 -34.93 4.03 -32.59
CA ASP A 614 -34.32 4.98 -33.50
C ASP A 614 -34.64 4.64 -34.98
N ARG A 615 -34.46 3.38 -35.39
CA ARG A 615 -34.78 2.96 -36.77
C ARG A 615 -36.26 3.11 -37.12
N ASP A 616 -37.14 2.69 -36.23
CA ASP A 616 -38.59 2.69 -36.44
C ASP A 616 -39.21 4.06 -36.06
N GLN A 617 -38.39 5.02 -35.61
CA GLN A 617 -38.78 6.38 -35.20
C GLN A 617 -39.98 6.37 -34.22
N LEU A 618 -39.89 5.53 -33.18
CA LEU A 618 -40.98 5.39 -32.19
C LEU A 618 -40.99 6.54 -31.17
N SER A 619 -39.83 7.13 -30.88
CA SER A 619 -39.63 8.25 -29.95
C SER A 619 -38.20 8.79 -30.08
N HIS A 620 -37.84 9.78 -29.26
CA HIS A 620 -36.45 10.19 -29.10
C HIS A 620 -35.66 9.17 -28.28
N THR A 621 -34.38 9.02 -28.60
CA THR A 621 -33.41 8.19 -27.87
C THR A 621 -32.16 9.01 -27.53
N PHE A 622 -31.32 8.50 -26.62
CA PHE A 622 -29.97 9.02 -26.44
C PHE A 622 -29.09 8.66 -27.65
N PRO A 623 -28.01 9.43 -27.92
CA PRO A 623 -27.09 9.12 -29.01
C PRO A 623 -26.56 7.68 -28.92
N LEU A 624 -26.71 6.89 -29.98
CA LEU A 624 -26.34 5.46 -30.00
C LEU A 624 -24.87 5.16 -29.65
N ARG A 625 -23.99 6.16 -29.76
CA ARG A 625 -22.57 6.03 -29.39
C ARG A 625 -22.39 5.93 -27.87
N ASP A 626 -23.14 6.73 -27.11
CA ASP A 626 -22.91 6.98 -25.69
C ASP A 626 -24.20 6.74 -24.85
N TYR A 627 -25.24 6.13 -25.44
CA TYR A 627 -26.54 5.93 -24.78
C TYR A 627 -26.42 5.21 -23.43
N TYR A 628 -25.46 4.27 -23.32
CA TYR A 628 -25.23 3.49 -22.11
C TYR A 628 -24.89 4.42 -20.93
N ASP A 629 -24.05 5.43 -21.15
CA ASP A 629 -23.63 6.40 -20.13
C ASP A 629 -24.84 7.19 -19.60
N TYR A 630 -25.74 7.64 -20.48
CA TYR A 630 -26.93 8.40 -20.09
C TYR A 630 -27.99 7.54 -19.38
N VAL A 631 -28.19 6.30 -19.84
CA VAL A 631 -29.08 5.34 -19.15
C VAL A 631 -28.52 5.04 -17.76
N TRP A 632 -27.23 4.72 -17.67
CA TRP A 632 -26.54 4.50 -16.40
C TRP A 632 -26.69 5.72 -15.48
N PHE A 633 -26.45 6.93 -16.01
CA PHE A 633 -26.52 8.16 -15.25
C PHE A 633 -27.90 8.41 -14.65
N PHE A 634 -28.97 8.21 -15.42
CA PHE A 634 -30.35 8.37 -14.93
C PHE A 634 -30.61 7.50 -13.68
N TRP A 635 -30.23 6.22 -13.75
CA TRP A 635 -30.47 5.27 -12.66
C TRP A 635 -29.53 5.46 -11.47
N VAL A 636 -28.24 5.72 -11.71
CA VAL A 636 -27.27 6.00 -10.64
C VAL A 636 -27.60 7.32 -9.93
N ARG A 637 -28.10 8.32 -10.66
CA ARG A 637 -28.57 9.57 -10.07
C ARG A 637 -29.78 9.35 -9.15
N LEU A 638 -30.77 8.56 -9.57
CA LEU A 638 -31.90 8.18 -8.70
C LEU A 638 -31.45 7.40 -7.46
N ALA A 639 -30.55 6.43 -7.62
CA ALA A 639 -29.96 5.70 -6.49
C ALA A 639 -29.18 6.64 -5.55
N SER A 640 -28.48 7.64 -6.09
CA SER A 640 -27.78 8.67 -5.33
C SER A 640 -28.74 9.54 -4.54
N MET A 641 -29.87 9.96 -5.13
CA MET A 641 -30.92 10.71 -4.43
C MET A 641 -31.47 9.93 -3.24
N TRP A 642 -31.74 8.64 -3.45
CA TRP A 642 -32.23 7.75 -2.40
C TRP A 642 -31.23 7.63 -1.24
N ASN A 643 -29.96 7.37 -1.54
CA ASN A 643 -28.90 7.30 -0.54
C ASN A 643 -28.74 8.62 0.22
N SER A 644 -28.76 9.75 -0.48
CA SER A 644 -28.65 11.09 0.10
C SER A 644 -29.81 11.36 1.08
N LYS A 645 -31.05 11.12 0.66
CA LYS A 645 -32.24 11.25 1.52
C LYS A 645 -32.15 10.37 2.76
N LEU A 646 -31.72 9.12 2.60
CA LEU A 646 -31.56 8.17 3.71
C LEU A 646 -30.50 8.64 4.72
N GLN A 647 -29.36 9.18 4.25
CA GLN A 647 -28.32 9.75 5.11
C GLN A 647 -28.81 10.95 5.93
N HIS A 648 -29.83 11.66 5.44
CA HIS A 648 -30.50 12.75 6.14
C HIS A 648 -31.68 12.31 7.02
N GLY A 649 -31.90 10.99 7.18
CA GLY A 649 -32.96 10.44 8.02
C GLY A 649 -34.36 10.48 7.39
N MET A 650 -34.43 10.73 6.08
CA MET A 650 -35.70 10.69 5.34
C MET A 650 -36.06 9.25 5.00
N THR A 651 -37.34 8.92 5.13
CA THR A 651 -37.92 7.60 4.87
C THR A 651 -39.16 7.74 3.99
N VAL A 652 -39.65 6.60 3.49
CA VAL A 652 -40.89 6.54 2.69
C VAL A 652 -42.07 7.10 3.49
N GLU A 653 -42.08 6.97 4.81
CA GLU A 653 -43.19 7.42 5.64
C GLU A 653 -43.20 8.94 5.89
N ASN A 654 -42.04 9.62 5.84
CA ASN A 654 -41.91 11.02 6.27
C ASN A 654 -41.55 12.02 5.14
N ASP A 655 -41.11 11.55 3.97
CA ASP A 655 -40.67 12.40 2.87
C ASP A 655 -41.30 11.96 1.54
N LYS A 656 -42.09 12.85 0.93
CA LYS A 656 -42.77 12.55 -0.34
C LYS A 656 -41.76 12.28 -1.47
N ILE A 657 -40.65 13.01 -1.53
CA ILE A 657 -39.65 12.81 -2.60
C ILE A 657 -39.04 11.40 -2.48
N MET A 658 -38.76 10.94 -1.25
CA MET A 658 -38.27 9.60 -0.97
C MET A 658 -39.24 8.50 -1.43
N GLN A 659 -40.54 8.68 -1.21
CA GLN A 659 -41.57 7.76 -1.73
C GLN A 659 -41.46 7.62 -3.25
N GLU A 660 -41.31 8.75 -3.93
CA GLU A 660 -41.32 8.82 -5.39
C GLU A 660 -40.04 8.26 -6.02
N ILE A 661 -38.88 8.57 -5.43
CA ILE A 661 -37.61 7.96 -5.83
C ILE A 661 -37.69 6.44 -5.67
N MET A 662 -38.22 5.97 -4.54
CA MET A 662 -38.33 4.54 -4.28
C MET A 662 -39.28 3.85 -5.25
N LEU A 663 -40.42 4.48 -5.59
CA LEU A 663 -41.33 3.98 -6.62
C LEU A 663 -40.61 3.84 -7.96
N MET A 664 -39.87 4.86 -8.40
CA MET A 664 -39.10 4.82 -9.65
C MET A 664 -38.05 3.68 -9.65
N LEU A 665 -37.34 3.48 -8.54
CA LEU A 665 -36.38 2.38 -8.41
C LEU A 665 -37.04 1.00 -8.42
N THR A 666 -38.28 0.86 -7.94
CA THR A 666 -39.03 -0.41 -8.06
C THR A 666 -39.48 -0.71 -9.48
N TYR A 667 -39.67 0.31 -10.32
CA TYR A 667 -40.05 0.12 -11.72
C TYR A 667 -38.94 -0.51 -12.55
N ASP A 668 -37.68 -0.32 -12.14
CA ASP A 668 -36.54 -1.03 -12.71
C ASP A 668 -36.63 -2.55 -12.51
N GLY A 669 -37.25 -3.02 -11.41
CA GLY A 669 -37.47 -4.44 -11.16
C GLY A 669 -38.59 -5.06 -12.00
N SER A 670 -39.38 -4.25 -12.73
CA SER A 670 -40.50 -4.70 -13.55
C SER A 670 -40.02 -5.55 -14.74
N GLU A 671 -40.76 -6.62 -15.07
CA GLU A 671 -40.49 -7.44 -16.25
C GLU A 671 -40.91 -6.76 -17.57
N GLN A 672 -41.87 -5.82 -17.50
CA GLN A 672 -42.32 -5.05 -18.66
C GLN A 672 -41.60 -3.69 -18.74
N GLY A 673 -42.31 -2.62 -19.07
CA GLY A 673 -41.78 -1.25 -19.06
C GLY A 673 -42.34 -0.38 -17.93
N TRP A 674 -42.01 0.90 -18.00
CA TRP A 674 -42.46 1.95 -17.10
C TRP A 674 -42.54 3.27 -17.87
N ALA A 675 -43.36 4.22 -17.39
CA ALA A 675 -43.35 5.57 -17.93
C ALA A 675 -43.68 6.63 -16.87
N VAL A 676 -43.20 7.84 -17.11
CA VAL A 676 -43.47 9.07 -16.37
C VAL A 676 -43.96 10.11 -17.37
N PHE A 677 -45.12 10.70 -17.11
CA PHE A 677 -45.70 11.79 -17.89
C PHE A 677 -45.63 13.07 -17.08
N SER A 678 -45.25 14.17 -17.72
CA SER A 678 -45.26 15.50 -17.10
C SER A 678 -45.74 16.57 -18.06
N ARG A 679 -46.26 17.67 -17.51
CA ARG A 679 -46.60 18.89 -18.25
C ARG A 679 -45.66 20.00 -17.80
N GLY A 680 -44.61 20.25 -18.59
CA GLY A 680 -43.51 21.12 -18.15
C GLY A 680 -43.05 20.75 -16.73
N GLN A 681 -42.91 21.74 -15.87
CA GLN A 681 -42.47 21.56 -14.47
C GLN A 681 -43.61 21.38 -13.44
N TYR A 682 -44.87 21.28 -13.89
CA TYR A 682 -46.04 21.37 -13.02
C TYR A 682 -46.52 20.00 -12.52
N GLU A 683 -47.38 19.34 -13.30
CA GLU A 683 -47.95 18.04 -12.95
C GLU A 683 -47.04 16.92 -13.46
N MET A 684 -46.93 15.85 -12.67
CA MET A 684 -46.18 14.66 -13.06
C MET A 684 -46.85 13.40 -12.51
N THR A 685 -47.10 12.43 -13.38
CA THR A 685 -47.63 11.11 -13.03
C THR A 685 -46.76 10.01 -13.59
N LYS A 686 -46.91 8.78 -13.10
CA LYS A 686 -46.06 7.64 -13.45
C LYS A 686 -46.79 6.33 -13.23
N GLY A 687 -46.33 5.29 -13.92
CA GLY A 687 -46.91 3.96 -13.77
C GLY A 687 -46.03 2.85 -14.30
N LYS A 688 -46.35 1.63 -13.87
CA LYS A 688 -45.81 0.38 -14.42
C LYS A 688 -46.46 0.04 -15.76
N GLY A 689 -45.75 -0.72 -16.58
CA GLY A 689 -46.12 -0.96 -17.97
C GLY A 689 -47.44 -1.69 -18.19
N ASP A 690 -47.81 -2.60 -17.30
CA ASP A 690 -49.07 -3.36 -17.33
C ASP A 690 -50.26 -2.46 -16.99
N ILE A 691 -50.13 -1.66 -15.93
CA ILE A 691 -51.13 -0.68 -15.51
C ILE A 691 -51.30 0.37 -16.60
N LEU A 692 -50.20 0.93 -17.11
CA LEU A 692 -50.23 1.96 -18.14
C LEU A 692 -50.90 1.47 -19.43
N LEU A 693 -50.53 0.30 -19.95
CA LEU A 693 -51.20 -0.23 -21.14
C LEU A 693 -52.69 -0.47 -20.92
N THR A 694 -53.08 -0.92 -19.72
CA THR A 694 -54.49 -1.13 -19.37
C THR A 694 -55.26 0.19 -19.36
N VAL A 695 -54.70 1.24 -18.76
CA VAL A 695 -55.31 2.58 -18.72
C VAL A 695 -55.41 3.18 -20.12
N LEU A 696 -54.32 3.12 -20.90
CA LEU A 696 -54.27 3.67 -22.26
C LEU A 696 -55.21 2.92 -23.22
N ALA A 697 -55.34 1.59 -23.10
CA ALA A 697 -56.27 0.80 -23.90
C ALA A 697 -57.75 1.12 -23.58
N ASN A 698 -58.04 1.59 -22.37
CA ASN A 698 -59.37 1.99 -21.94
C ASN A 698 -59.65 3.50 -22.15
N TYR A 699 -58.86 4.18 -22.99
CA TYR A 699 -59.00 5.63 -23.25
C TYR A 699 -60.43 6.06 -23.57
N ASP A 700 -61.19 5.28 -24.35
CA ASP A 700 -62.58 5.61 -24.69
C ASP A 700 -63.51 5.79 -23.46
N LYS A 701 -63.13 5.23 -22.30
CA LYS A 701 -63.90 5.32 -21.05
C LYS A 701 -63.59 6.55 -20.20
N TRP A 702 -62.48 7.23 -20.43
CA TRP A 702 -62.06 8.36 -19.60
C TRP A 702 -61.60 9.58 -20.40
N GLY A 703 -61.35 9.45 -21.70
CA GLY A 703 -60.87 10.54 -22.55
C GLY A 703 -61.78 11.77 -22.54
N TYR A 704 -63.09 11.61 -22.35
CA TYR A 704 -64.03 12.72 -22.20
C TYR A 704 -63.80 13.58 -20.95
N LYS A 705 -63.09 13.06 -19.93
CA LYS A 705 -62.69 13.81 -18.73
C LYS A 705 -61.57 14.83 -19.02
N VAL A 706 -60.84 14.64 -20.13
CA VAL A 706 -59.80 15.57 -20.61
C VAL A 706 -60.44 16.60 -21.53
N ASP A 707 -61.19 17.53 -20.93
CA ASP A 707 -61.82 18.65 -21.65
C ASP A 707 -60.83 19.75 -22.07
N HIS A 708 -59.67 19.81 -21.41
CA HIS A 708 -58.56 20.71 -21.72
C HIS A 708 -57.22 19.97 -21.64
N PRO A 709 -56.22 20.33 -22.47
CA PRO A 709 -54.89 19.71 -22.45
C PRO A 709 -54.26 19.61 -21.07
N GLU A 710 -54.43 20.65 -20.24
CA GLU A 710 -53.87 20.73 -18.88
C GLU A 710 -54.41 19.64 -17.96
N LYS A 711 -55.61 19.11 -18.20
CA LYS A 711 -56.17 18.02 -17.39
C LYS A 711 -55.64 16.64 -17.76
N PHE A 712 -54.86 16.51 -18.83
CA PHE A 712 -54.38 15.21 -19.29
C PHE A 712 -53.59 14.47 -18.22
N VAL A 713 -52.60 15.13 -17.59
CA VAL A 713 -51.75 14.49 -16.57
C VAL A 713 -52.52 14.19 -15.27
N PRO A 714 -53.33 15.12 -14.70
CA PRO A 714 -54.16 14.82 -13.53
C PRO A 714 -55.18 13.71 -13.75
N VAL A 715 -55.86 13.68 -14.90
CA VAL A 715 -56.82 12.61 -15.22
C VAL A 715 -56.10 11.28 -15.38
N LEU A 716 -54.95 11.26 -16.06
CA LEU A 716 -54.15 10.05 -16.20
C LEU A 716 -53.68 9.51 -14.83
N GLU A 717 -53.31 10.39 -13.90
CA GLU A 717 -53.00 10.00 -12.52
C GLU A 717 -54.17 9.34 -11.81
N GLU A 718 -55.38 9.91 -11.90
CA GLU A 718 -56.61 9.34 -11.32
C GLU A 718 -56.90 7.95 -11.90
N GLU A 719 -56.80 7.79 -13.22
CA GLU A 719 -57.07 6.51 -13.89
C GLU A 719 -56.02 5.45 -13.55
N ILE A 720 -54.73 5.83 -13.43
CA ILE A 720 -53.67 4.93 -12.97
C ILE A 720 -53.93 4.50 -11.52
N ALA A 721 -54.25 5.43 -10.63
CA ALA A 721 -54.55 5.14 -9.23
C ALA A 721 -55.81 4.29 -9.06
N GLY A 722 -56.76 4.35 -10.01
CA GLY A 722 -57.96 3.52 -10.02
C GLY A 722 -57.69 2.03 -10.30
N VAL A 723 -56.57 1.69 -10.95
CA VAL A 723 -56.23 0.30 -11.29
C VAL A 723 -55.50 -0.38 -10.13
N HIS A 724 -56.21 -1.28 -9.44
CA HIS A 724 -55.66 -2.08 -8.35
C HIS A 724 -55.48 -3.54 -8.80
N PRO A 725 -54.26 -3.99 -9.11
CA PRO A 725 -54.03 -5.41 -9.39
C PRO A 725 -54.31 -6.26 -8.13
N GLU A 726 -54.95 -7.41 -8.31
CA GLU A 726 -55.28 -8.34 -7.20
C GLU A 726 -54.03 -8.82 -6.44
N HIS A 727 -52.88 -8.86 -7.14
CA HIS A 727 -51.58 -9.20 -6.59
C HIS A 727 -50.54 -8.15 -7.03
N HIS A 728 -49.82 -7.57 -6.07
CA HIS A 728 -48.68 -6.69 -6.34
C HIS A 728 -47.40 -7.33 -5.79
N CYS A 729 -46.34 -7.35 -6.62
CA CYS A 729 -45.01 -7.81 -6.22
C CYS A 729 -44.00 -6.76 -6.69
N ASN A 730 -43.49 -5.96 -5.75
CA ASN A 730 -42.49 -4.94 -6.04
C ASN A 730 -41.10 -5.49 -5.79
N ARG A 731 -40.24 -5.36 -6.80
CA ARG A 731 -38.86 -5.77 -6.70
C ARG A 731 -37.99 -4.53 -6.74
N LEU A 732 -37.35 -4.24 -5.62
CA LEU A 732 -36.32 -3.20 -5.53
C LEU A 732 -34.96 -3.86 -5.78
N ILE A 733 -34.26 -3.45 -6.83
CA ILE A 733 -32.90 -3.89 -7.10
C ILE A 733 -31.99 -2.71 -6.77
N LEU A 734 -31.24 -2.82 -5.68
CA LEU A 734 -30.25 -1.81 -5.31
C LEU A 734 -28.93 -2.12 -6.01
N PRO A 735 -28.27 -1.13 -6.67
CA PRO A 735 -26.94 -1.31 -7.23
C PRO A 735 -25.95 -1.69 -6.12
N GLY A 736 -25.06 -2.67 -6.35
CA GLY A 736 -24.04 -3.06 -5.37
C GLY A 736 -23.05 -1.94 -5.01
N SER A 737 -22.98 -0.88 -5.81
CA SER A 737 -22.10 0.29 -5.64
C SER A 737 -22.55 1.28 -4.57
N THR A 738 -23.76 1.16 -4.01
CA THR A 738 -24.30 2.15 -3.06
C THR A 738 -23.68 2.09 -1.66
N GLY A 739 -22.83 1.09 -1.38
CA GLY A 739 -22.07 0.95 -0.12
C GLY A 739 -22.90 0.70 1.14
N TYR A 740 -24.20 1.02 1.14
CA TYR A 740 -25.14 0.82 2.22
C TYR A 740 -26.39 0.09 1.70
N ILE A 741 -26.68 -1.08 2.29
CA ILE A 741 -27.90 -1.84 2.04
C ILE A 741 -28.73 -1.81 3.34
N PRO A 742 -29.83 -1.05 3.41
CA PRO A 742 -30.65 -0.96 4.60
C PRO A 742 -31.19 -2.34 5.01
N GLU A 743 -31.24 -2.58 6.32
CA GLU A 743 -31.78 -3.83 6.88
C GLU A 743 -33.30 -3.91 6.74
N ARG A 744 -33.97 -2.76 6.71
CA ARG A 744 -35.43 -2.65 6.60
C ARG A 744 -35.79 -1.65 5.51
N VAL A 745 -36.63 -2.11 4.58
CA VAL A 745 -37.20 -1.29 3.50
C VAL A 745 -38.71 -1.53 3.49
N VAL A 746 -39.50 -0.46 3.36
CA VAL A 746 -40.97 -0.54 3.36
C VAL A 746 -41.49 -0.22 1.96
N CYS A 747 -42.30 -1.10 1.40
CA CYS A 747 -42.90 -0.93 0.08
C CYS A 747 -43.71 0.38 0.00
N SER A 748 -43.39 1.24 -0.97
CA SER A 748 -44.06 2.53 -1.16
C SER A 748 -45.52 2.42 -1.61
N GLU A 749 -45.93 1.28 -2.19
CA GLU A 749 -47.32 1.07 -2.62
C GLU A 749 -48.22 0.50 -1.52
N CYS A 750 -47.71 -0.39 -0.65
CA CYS A 750 -48.55 -1.12 0.32
C CYS A 750 -48.14 -0.96 1.78
N GLY A 751 -47.02 -0.29 2.06
CA GLY A 751 -46.52 -0.06 3.42
C GLY A 751 -46.01 -1.31 4.14
N ARG A 752 -45.95 -2.48 3.48
CA ARG A 752 -45.38 -3.71 4.06
C ARG A 752 -43.87 -3.70 3.99
N ILE A 753 -43.23 -4.34 4.95
CA ILE A 753 -41.78 -4.57 4.94
C ILE A 753 -41.45 -5.48 3.74
N MET A 754 -40.47 -5.09 2.94
CA MET A 754 -39.98 -5.88 1.81
C MET A 754 -38.99 -6.94 2.31
N ASP A 755 -39.10 -8.15 1.77
CA ASP A 755 -38.16 -9.23 2.06
C ASP A 755 -36.79 -8.94 1.41
N LYS A 756 -35.72 -9.16 2.18
CA LYS A 756 -34.34 -8.94 1.74
C LYS A 756 -33.76 -10.24 1.18
N TYR A 757 -33.36 -10.23 -0.10
CA TYR A 757 -32.68 -11.33 -0.76
C TYR A 757 -31.32 -10.87 -1.31
N VAL A 758 -30.30 -11.74 -1.21
CA VAL A 758 -29.04 -11.59 -1.95
C VAL A 758 -29.16 -12.40 -3.24
N MET A 759 -29.00 -11.75 -4.39
CA MET A 759 -29.11 -12.39 -5.69
C MET A 759 -27.77 -12.40 -6.43
N TYR A 760 -27.28 -13.59 -6.76
CA TYR A 760 -26.24 -13.78 -7.78
C TYR A 760 -26.91 -14.08 -9.12
N ARG A 761 -26.63 -13.27 -10.14
CA ARG A 761 -27.21 -13.45 -11.47
C ARG A 761 -26.08 -13.61 -12.49
N CYS A 762 -25.89 -14.82 -12.98
CA CYS A 762 -25.07 -15.08 -14.16
C CYS A 762 -25.98 -14.97 -15.40
N CYS A 763 -25.64 -14.08 -16.34
CA CYS A 763 -26.36 -13.96 -17.60
C CYS A 763 -25.41 -14.36 -18.73
N THR A 764 -25.77 -15.40 -19.46
CA THR A 764 -25.21 -15.71 -20.78
C THR A 764 -26.20 -15.20 -21.81
N ASP A 765 -26.19 -13.90 -22.08
CA ASP A 765 -26.91 -13.33 -23.22
C ASP A 765 -25.90 -12.81 -24.22
#